data_AF-A0A8J8BY95-F1
#
_entry.id   AF-A0A8J8BY95-F1
#
_cell.length_a   1.000
_cell.length_b   1.000
_cell.length_c   1.000
_cell.angle_alpha   90.00
_cell.angle_beta   90.00
_cell.angle_gamma   90.00
#
_symmetry.space_group_name_H-M   'P 1'
#
loop_
_entity.id
_entity.type
_entity.pdbx_description
1 polymer ?
#
loop_
_entity_poly.entity_id
_entity_poly.type
_entity_poly.pdbx_seq_one_letter_code
_entity_poly.pdbx_strand_id
1 'polypeptide(L)'
;MTKKNNKSVGSKNRSEKISVSISFEKSEVDLKERGPYTSVIIEKGIPLGSPGQPALPWRKFYVSVPLGAVPKDLAIEDLKTTLLAEGVTVEPCQPNVPTILGTEVDWVSPDPILYDSEKIWPEVFARFTTVRHMGKFAMAELEICPFRYHPRSKKLELIEQLDLSLSYTRTELKAERPSSIMALKYEQKFIEKVKKMVLNPEDVSLYRHIKEVEDLADLKAYPQIDYVVVTSDPLVSTFQRLADWRTLLGLQSRVVAVEDIIAGTVPDTGGTTFWHTSGYHDGGTRDVGEAIRNFTKWASVNWLTDYVLLGGDTEIIPCRQAIHSAVGNIPYRDINRPDTYRQLAHNALASTEETGAPAGNILDKNVNTVWKCASNDTDPWVQVSIGLHRPANCVELTWGNNYATSYTIEVSQDGTTWTDVYTASSGSGGIEKLEFPCISAAYVRLRITSGTNFSLAEMKVYGPSAGWYGGAAYQMDGTLTRIYLCHWMAPNPTNSLDDDLILVKEGPLAGTIVPYDESSNDTTLGWHFVEDLVEVPGTVKTTSTLFIEIRGPPEYHGNTFVIKDDFNYIPTDLYYADIQASEYPSSTNHDWDADRNGIYGERYSGELDSVNGIADIYVGRAPVETPEEAEIFVDKIICYEKSVDKDEHQLPRDFAVSILLGSENWGGNVPNYLDGSAAGKENIRHSLLSFDSSRWVFTRRYEDYKDVPAPDQTPDLKEASKQEILDAIKEGHNVVSLSSHGSSGYLCYLVTDDIDDVMSYPAIFYGNACSTNRFDVTPGEAFSEWTILNKNGAGVAYVGNTRFGWTGDNPMELAFWEEMLDSGRLGEMFNTCKLVILGWQSYSLNLLGDPAMRVWSDRPKQLNVTHRKEMCTGQQPVRVTVTSEGNPVENALVCMTMKGTLFVTGETDSNGVASLSVAPKVAGTMQVTVSGKNLIPYLGSIIVRRCEDVCLTSVVCRTDIACGSNVVCLPKVLCVTDIICKTDVVCKTLVACKANIACVGAIACGARVTCKPNIMCKASVFCGPNVTCKSNVVCGADVTCKAGIVCMHALGCTRSIDCKEIISCHKAIMCAEKIHHCLTLGICGKSVEPCPRLRPDELKALEHVYEIWGTRDMSEFANQTDTPEVKEMIERLPPEIRKPIRMMVERIRDEEHRE
;
A
#
# COMPACT_ATOMS: atom_id res chain seq x y z
N MET A 1 -2.48 30.07 33.93
CA MET A 1 -3.10 30.53 35.20
C MET A 1 -2.76 29.55 36.33
N THR A 2 -2.60 30.05 37.55
CA THR A 2 -2.06 29.37 38.75
C THR A 2 -2.89 28.18 39.26
N LYS A 3 -2.25 27.00 39.39
CA LYS A 3 -2.80 25.76 39.98
C LYS A 3 -2.91 25.86 41.52
N LYS A 4 -4.08 25.55 42.07
CA LYS A 4 -4.24 25.10 43.47
C LYS A 4 -4.64 23.62 43.47
N ASN A 5 -3.68 22.75 43.81
CA ASN A 5 -3.92 21.36 44.13
C ASN A 5 -4.53 21.25 45.55
N ASN A 6 -5.71 20.64 45.67
CA ASN A 6 -6.15 20.02 46.91
C ASN A 6 -6.58 18.58 46.60
N LYS A 7 -5.79 17.62 47.09
CA LYS A 7 -6.14 16.19 47.17
C LYS A 7 -6.83 15.93 48.51
N SER A 8 -8.03 15.37 48.46
CA SER A 8 -8.56 14.48 49.50
C SER A 8 -9.46 13.44 48.85
N VAL A 9 -9.17 12.17 49.16
CA VAL A 9 -9.81 10.95 48.65
C VAL A 9 -11.29 10.91 49.05
N GLY A 10 -12.16 10.76 48.05
CA GLY A 10 -13.60 10.53 48.22
C GLY A 10 -14.23 10.22 46.87
N SER A 11 -14.73 9.00 46.69
CA SER A 11 -15.41 8.52 45.49
C SER A 11 -16.68 9.33 45.21
N LYS A 12 -16.63 10.22 44.21
CA LYS A 12 -17.81 10.85 43.61
C LYS A 12 -17.51 11.09 42.13
N ASN A 13 -18.40 10.62 41.24
CA ASN A 13 -18.48 11.04 39.85
C ASN A 13 -18.43 12.58 39.80
N ARG A 14 -17.29 13.16 39.41
CA ARG A 14 -17.18 14.59 39.15
C ARG A 14 -17.65 14.84 37.73
N SER A 15 -18.61 15.75 37.58
CA SER A 15 -18.90 16.37 36.29
C SER A 15 -17.72 17.30 35.96
N GLU A 16 -17.08 17.05 34.82
CA GLU A 16 -15.97 17.83 34.28
C GLU A 16 -16.45 18.56 33.02
N LYS A 17 -15.78 19.67 32.66
CA LYS A 17 -16.18 20.56 31.56
C LYS A 17 -14.97 20.87 30.69
N ILE A 18 -15.10 20.75 29.38
CA ILE A 18 -14.13 21.24 28.37
C ILE A 18 -14.77 22.41 27.64
N SER A 19 -14.01 23.47 27.37
CA SER A 19 -14.46 24.64 26.62
C SER A 19 -13.68 24.76 25.32
N VAL A 20 -14.37 25.03 24.22
CA VAL A 20 -13.78 25.22 22.88
C VAL A 20 -14.42 26.42 22.20
N SER A 21 -13.65 27.08 21.34
CA SER A 21 -14.09 28.23 20.56
C SER A 21 -13.92 27.94 19.08
N ILE A 22 -14.92 28.32 18.29
CA ILE A 22 -14.94 28.12 16.83
C ILE A 22 -15.32 29.45 16.19
N SER A 23 -14.66 29.79 15.09
CA SER A 23 -14.94 31.00 14.32
C SER A 23 -15.16 30.66 12.85
N PHE A 24 -16.03 31.41 12.20
CA PHE A 24 -16.28 31.32 10.77
C PHE A 24 -16.15 32.70 10.15
N GLU A 25 -15.48 32.78 9.00
CA GLU A 25 -15.27 34.04 8.30
C GLU A 25 -16.22 34.18 7.11
N LYS A 26 -16.65 35.41 6.83
CA LYS A 26 -17.53 35.67 5.67
C LYS A 26 -16.86 35.30 4.33
N SER A 27 -15.54 35.33 4.25
CA SER A 27 -14.74 34.90 3.09
C SER A 27 -14.83 33.41 2.81
N GLU A 28 -15.22 32.59 3.80
CA GLU A 28 -15.38 31.14 3.64
C GLU A 28 -16.73 30.77 3.02
N VAL A 29 -17.65 31.73 2.89
CA VAL A 29 -19.03 31.50 2.48
C VAL A 29 -19.30 32.02 1.08
N ASP A 30 -19.79 31.15 0.21
CA ASP A 30 -20.28 31.49 -1.12
C ASP A 30 -21.81 31.40 -1.17
N LEU A 31 -22.44 32.44 -1.73
CA LEU A 31 -23.89 32.52 -1.90
C LEU A 31 -24.22 32.50 -3.39
N LYS A 32 -24.80 31.41 -3.86
CA LYS A 32 -25.16 31.24 -5.27
C LYS A 32 -26.66 31.39 -5.46
N GLU A 33 -27.09 32.24 -6.39
CA GLU A 33 -28.49 32.37 -6.77
C GLU A 33 -28.92 31.18 -7.65
N ARG A 34 -30.05 30.55 -7.30
CA ARG A 34 -30.68 29.44 -8.04
C ARG A 34 -32.18 29.70 -8.18
N GLY A 35 -32.55 30.38 -9.25
CA GLY A 35 -33.94 30.80 -9.48
C GLY A 35 -34.44 31.72 -8.35
N PRO A 36 -35.55 31.39 -7.64
CA PRO A 36 -36.02 32.19 -6.51
C PRO A 36 -35.26 31.92 -5.20
N TYR A 37 -34.29 31.00 -5.20
CA TYR A 37 -33.59 30.54 -4.02
C TYR A 37 -32.12 30.96 -3.99
N THR A 38 -31.52 30.90 -2.81
CA THR A 38 -30.10 31.12 -2.55
C THR A 38 -29.50 29.86 -1.93
N SER A 39 -28.52 29.29 -2.61
CA SER A 39 -27.73 28.17 -2.13
C SER A 39 -26.56 28.69 -1.28
N VAL A 40 -26.38 28.11 -0.09
CA VAL A 40 -25.36 28.53 0.89
C VAL A 40 -24.25 27.49 0.93
N ILE A 41 -23.04 27.88 0.56
CA ILE A 41 -21.89 26.97 0.45
C ILE A 41 -20.79 27.45 1.40
N ILE A 42 -20.18 26.51 2.12
CA ILE A 42 -19.02 26.75 2.99
C ILE A 42 -18.06 25.55 2.87
N GLU A 43 -16.76 25.78 3.00
CA GLU A 43 -15.75 24.72 2.96
C GLU A 43 -16.08 23.59 3.96
N LYS A 44 -16.02 22.33 3.50
CA LYS A 44 -16.34 21.11 4.27
C LYS A 44 -17.76 21.08 4.86
N GLY A 45 -18.64 21.96 4.38
CA GLY A 45 -20.04 22.03 4.77
C GLY A 45 -20.93 21.11 3.94
N ILE A 46 -21.82 20.38 4.60
CA ILE A 46 -22.77 19.46 3.94
C ILE A 46 -24.19 19.87 4.30
N PRO A 47 -25.10 20.09 3.33
CA PRO A 47 -26.49 20.40 3.63
C PRO A 47 -27.16 19.17 4.27
N LEU A 48 -27.35 19.23 5.60
CA LEU A 48 -28.04 18.18 6.36
C LEU A 48 -29.45 18.65 6.69
N GLY A 49 -30.46 17.93 6.21
CA GLY A 49 -31.86 18.21 6.51
C GLY A 49 -32.78 17.25 5.74
N SER A 50 -34.02 17.12 6.20
CA SER A 50 -35.05 16.38 5.46
C SER A 50 -35.49 17.19 4.23
N PRO A 51 -35.98 16.52 3.17
CA PRO A 51 -36.49 17.21 1.99
C PRO A 51 -37.50 18.31 2.33
N GLY A 52 -37.40 19.46 1.69
CA GLY A 52 -38.26 20.63 1.91
C GLY A 52 -37.81 21.57 3.04
N GLN A 53 -36.88 21.17 3.91
CA GLN A 53 -36.31 22.05 4.95
C GLN A 53 -35.25 23.01 4.37
N PRO A 54 -34.91 24.15 4.97
CA PRO A 54 -33.81 24.99 4.47
C PRO A 54 -32.45 24.27 4.47
N ALA A 55 -31.81 24.19 3.31
CA ALA A 55 -30.54 23.52 3.04
C ALA A 55 -29.36 24.38 3.51
N LEU A 56 -29.12 24.38 4.81
CA LEU A 56 -27.95 25.00 5.40
C LEU A 56 -26.84 23.96 5.62
N PRO A 57 -25.59 24.27 5.27
CA PRO A 57 -24.49 23.33 5.42
C PRO A 57 -24.07 23.18 6.89
N TRP A 58 -23.71 21.95 7.26
CA TRP A 58 -23.20 21.55 8.57
C TRP A 58 -21.75 21.09 8.45
N ARG A 59 -20.94 21.37 9.47
CA ARG A 59 -19.54 20.95 9.59
C ARG A 59 -19.33 20.07 10.82
N LYS A 60 -18.42 19.11 10.69
CA LYS A 60 -17.96 18.26 11.80
C LYS A 60 -16.69 18.81 12.42
N PHE A 61 -16.63 18.77 13.75
CA PHE A 61 -15.48 19.13 14.54
C PHE A 61 -15.22 18.06 15.61
N TYR A 62 -13.96 17.92 16.02
CA TYR A 62 -13.59 16.97 17.06
C TYR A 62 -13.01 17.71 18.26
N VAL A 63 -13.30 17.23 19.46
CA VAL A 63 -12.71 17.72 20.72
C VAL A 63 -12.08 16.53 21.43
N SER A 64 -10.78 16.61 21.74
CA SER A 64 -10.12 15.59 22.53
C SER A 64 -10.73 15.56 23.94
N VAL A 65 -11.08 14.36 24.40
CA VAL A 65 -11.61 14.12 25.74
C VAL A 65 -10.78 13.04 26.44
N PRO A 66 -10.73 13.00 27.79
CA PRO A 66 -10.08 11.91 28.50
C PRO A 66 -10.66 10.55 28.12
N LEU A 67 -9.81 9.51 28.10
CA LEU A 67 -10.30 8.14 27.91
C LEU A 67 -11.33 7.79 29.00
N GLY A 68 -12.46 7.20 28.60
CA GLY A 68 -13.58 6.88 29.49
C GLY A 68 -14.47 8.07 29.85
N ALA A 69 -14.28 9.22 29.20
CA ALA A 69 -15.24 10.31 29.26
C ALA A 69 -16.54 9.90 28.53
N VAL A 70 -17.65 10.08 29.22
CA VAL A 70 -19.01 9.94 28.67
C VAL A 70 -19.61 11.34 28.63
N PRO A 71 -19.65 11.98 27.45
CA PRO A 71 -20.29 13.28 27.27
C PRO A 71 -21.74 13.27 27.73
N LYS A 72 -22.20 14.39 28.29
CA LYS A 72 -23.54 14.53 28.87
C LYS A 72 -24.35 15.63 28.22
N ASP A 73 -23.75 16.80 28.04
CA ASP A 73 -24.45 17.98 27.53
C ASP A 73 -23.47 18.93 26.83
N LEU A 74 -23.94 19.61 25.78
CA LEU A 74 -23.22 20.61 25.02
C LEU A 74 -23.92 21.96 25.20
N ALA A 75 -23.29 22.86 25.95
CA ALA A 75 -23.84 24.18 26.23
C ALA A 75 -23.16 25.26 25.37
N ILE A 76 -23.96 26.21 24.87
CA ILE A 76 -23.48 27.42 24.19
C ILE A 76 -23.18 28.46 25.27
N GLU A 77 -21.91 28.87 25.37
CA GLU A 77 -21.44 29.83 26.37
C GLU A 77 -21.47 31.26 25.84
N ASP A 78 -21.03 31.45 24.59
CA ASP A 78 -21.10 32.72 23.89
C ASP A 78 -21.40 32.48 22.40
N LEU A 79 -22.12 33.44 21.80
CA LEU A 79 -22.54 33.38 20.40
C LEU A 79 -22.50 34.79 19.81
N LYS A 80 -21.66 34.97 18.80
CA LYS A 80 -21.60 36.18 18.00
C LYS A 80 -22.07 35.88 16.58
N THR A 81 -23.11 36.59 16.13
CA THR A 81 -23.62 36.49 14.77
C THR A 81 -23.49 37.81 14.03
N THR A 82 -23.43 37.71 12.70
CA THR A 82 -23.46 38.86 11.79
C THR A 82 -24.50 38.61 10.70
N LEU A 83 -25.12 39.67 10.20
CA LEU A 83 -26.03 39.55 9.07
C LEU A 83 -25.21 39.23 7.81
N LEU A 84 -25.45 38.05 7.23
CA LEU A 84 -24.77 37.63 6.02
C LEU A 84 -25.50 38.17 4.78
N ALA A 85 -26.81 37.97 4.72
CA ALA A 85 -27.68 38.41 3.64
C ALA A 85 -29.12 38.66 4.10
N GLU A 86 -29.83 39.52 3.38
CA GLU A 86 -31.23 39.92 3.64
C GLU A 86 -32.04 39.81 2.34
N GLY A 87 -33.32 39.44 2.43
CA GLY A 87 -34.18 39.21 1.27
C GLY A 87 -33.95 37.86 0.56
N VAL A 88 -33.13 36.97 1.14
CA VAL A 88 -32.78 35.67 0.57
C VAL A 88 -33.77 34.59 0.97
N THR A 89 -34.15 33.75 0.02
CA THR A 89 -34.92 32.53 0.31
C THR A 89 -33.96 31.36 0.21
N VAL A 90 -33.57 30.75 1.34
CA VAL A 90 -32.63 29.61 1.32
C VAL A 90 -33.24 28.46 0.49
N GLU A 91 -32.40 27.76 -0.26
CA GLU A 91 -32.81 26.59 -1.06
C GLU A 91 -33.37 25.48 -0.16
N PRO A 92 -34.50 24.83 -0.50
CA PRO A 92 -34.97 23.67 0.24
C PRO A 92 -34.09 22.44 -0.04
N CYS A 93 -33.78 21.67 1.00
CA CYS A 93 -33.14 20.37 0.90
C CYS A 93 -33.92 19.53 -0.11
N GLN A 94 -33.21 19.04 -1.11
CA GLN A 94 -33.74 18.05 -2.01
C GLN A 94 -33.45 16.66 -1.45
N PRO A 95 -34.26 15.64 -1.77
CA PRO A 95 -33.94 14.28 -1.38
C PRO A 95 -32.61 13.86 -2.02
N ASN A 96 -31.82 13.08 -1.28
CA ASN A 96 -30.60 12.50 -1.81
C ASN A 96 -31.00 11.55 -2.94
N VAL A 97 -30.65 11.86 -4.19
CA VAL A 97 -30.98 11.01 -5.33
C VAL A 97 -29.78 10.09 -5.60
N PRO A 98 -29.88 8.77 -5.39
CA PRO A 98 -28.90 7.84 -5.92
C PRO A 98 -28.84 8.00 -7.44
N THR A 99 -27.64 8.11 -8.00
CA THR A 99 -27.42 8.45 -9.41
C THR A 99 -28.29 7.61 -10.34
N ILE A 100 -28.42 6.31 -10.06
CA ILE A 100 -29.21 5.29 -10.76
C ILE A 100 -30.64 5.67 -11.20
N LEU A 101 -31.28 6.66 -10.57
CA LEU A 101 -32.64 7.05 -10.88
C LEU A 101 -32.67 8.11 -11.98
N GLY A 102 -32.88 7.66 -13.22
CA GLY A 102 -33.30 8.52 -14.35
C GLY A 102 -34.72 9.02 -14.23
N THR A 103 -35.20 9.15 -12.99
CA THR A 103 -36.52 9.63 -12.65
C THR A 103 -36.37 11.10 -12.37
N GLU A 104 -37.13 11.93 -13.08
CA GLU A 104 -37.41 13.30 -12.64
C GLU A 104 -37.87 13.22 -11.18
N VAL A 105 -36.99 13.55 -10.25
CA VAL A 105 -37.40 13.76 -8.87
C VAL A 105 -38.04 15.12 -8.88
N ASP A 106 -39.36 15.13 -8.75
CA ASP A 106 -40.12 16.36 -8.64
C ASP A 106 -39.48 17.22 -7.55
N TRP A 107 -39.12 18.44 -7.94
CA TRP A 107 -38.56 19.43 -7.04
C TRP A 107 -39.38 19.48 -5.75
N VAL A 108 -38.74 19.17 -4.63
CA VAL A 108 -39.40 19.28 -3.33
C VAL A 108 -39.44 20.76 -3.00
N SER A 109 -40.66 21.30 -3.06
CA SER A 109 -40.92 22.68 -2.71
C SER A 109 -40.63 22.94 -1.23
N PRO A 110 -40.31 24.19 -0.85
CA PRO A 110 -40.11 24.57 0.54
C PRO A 110 -41.30 24.12 1.41
N ASP A 111 -41.02 23.50 2.55
CA ASP A 111 -42.05 23.18 3.55
C ASP A 111 -42.70 24.49 4.00
N PRO A 112 -43.98 24.74 3.67
CA PRO A 112 -44.65 26.00 3.97
C PRO A 112 -44.67 26.28 5.49
N ILE A 113 -44.75 25.24 6.32
CA ILE A 113 -44.79 25.38 7.78
C ILE A 113 -43.47 25.95 8.29
N LEU A 114 -42.33 25.50 7.73
CA LEU A 114 -41.02 25.98 8.11
C LEU A 114 -40.69 27.33 7.48
N TYR A 115 -41.01 27.51 6.19
CA TYR A 115 -40.64 28.73 5.46
C TYR A 115 -41.47 29.95 5.82
N ASP A 116 -42.70 29.76 6.29
CA ASP A 116 -43.54 30.83 6.84
C ASP A 116 -43.34 31.01 8.36
N SER A 117 -42.46 30.21 8.98
CA SER A 117 -42.20 30.24 10.41
C SER A 117 -41.41 31.48 10.85
N GLU A 118 -41.78 32.00 12.03
CA GLU A 118 -40.99 32.99 12.77
C GLU A 118 -39.81 32.34 13.53
N LYS A 119 -39.76 31.01 13.61
CA LYS A 119 -38.67 30.29 14.27
C LYS A 119 -37.40 30.36 13.42
N ILE A 120 -36.27 30.48 14.11
CA ILE A 120 -34.94 30.41 13.49
C ILE A 120 -34.65 28.95 13.12
N TRP A 121 -34.09 28.75 11.93
CA TRP A 121 -33.67 27.45 11.42
C TRP A 121 -32.14 27.37 11.25
N PRO A 122 -31.49 26.24 11.61
CA PRO A 122 -32.07 25.17 12.44
C PRO A 122 -32.24 25.64 13.90
N GLU A 123 -33.23 25.09 14.60
CA GLU A 123 -33.47 25.42 16.03
C GLU A 123 -32.32 24.93 16.91
N VAL A 124 -31.75 23.77 16.56
CA VAL A 124 -30.49 23.25 17.11
C VAL A 124 -29.44 23.36 16.02
N PHE A 125 -28.43 24.20 16.22
CA PHE A 125 -27.35 24.44 15.25
C PHE A 125 -25.98 23.93 15.72
N ALA A 126 -25.92 23.34 16.92
CA ALA A 126 -24.73 22.65 17.44
C ALA A 126 -25.18 21.44 18.27
N ARG A 127 -24.59 20.27 18.01
CA ARG A 127 -24.90 19.05 18.76
C ARG A 127 -23.68 18.14 18.90
N PHE A 128 -23.62 17.41 19.99
CA PHE A 128 -22.72 16.26 20.15
C PHE A 128 -23.36 15.03 19.50
N THR A 129 -22.58 14.23 18.79
CA THR A 129 -23.07 13.00 18.13
C THR A 129 -22.59 11.74 18.84
N THR A 130 -21.27 11.50 18.89
CA THR A 130 -20.67 10.32 19.52
C THR A 130 -19.21 10.57 19.94
N VAL A 131 -18.61 9.63 20.68
CA VAL A 131 -17.17 9.62 20.96
C VAL A 131 -16.49 8.65 20.00
N ARG A 132 -15.57 9.17 19.20
CA ARG A 132 -14.72 8.40 18.30
C ARG A 132 -13.36 8.14 18.93
N HIS A 133 -12.68 7.12 18.44
CA HIS A 133 -11.36 6.73 18.88
C HIS A 133 -10.35 6.73 17.72
N MET A 134 -9.13 7.16 17.99
CA MET A 134 -7.98 6.96 17.10
C MET A 134 -6.81 6.53 17.96
N GLY A 135 -6.40 5.27 17.81
CA GLY A 135 -5.56 4.58 18.78
C GLY A 135 -6.10 4.78 20.21
N LYS A 136 -5.30 5.45 21.04
CA LYS A 136 -5.59 5.71 22.46
C LYS A 136 -6.30 7.03 22.73
N PHE A 137 -6.66 7.78 21.71
CA PHE A 137 -7.26 9.10 21.86
C PHE A 137 -8.77 9.01 21.68
N ALA A 138 -9.52 9.55 22.64
CA ALA A 138 -10.96 9.71 22.54
C ALA A 138 -11.27 11.13 22.06
N MET A 139 -12.16 11.24 21.08
CA MET A 139 -12.53 12.49 20.42
C MET A 139 -14.06 12.59 20.39
N ALA A 140 -14.62 13.58 21.08
CA ALA A 140 -16.04 13.89 20.97
C ALA A 140 -16.31 14.57 19.62
N GLU A 141 -17.22 14.00 18.84
CA GLU A 141 -17.66 14.53 17.55
C GLU A 141 -18.79 15.56 17.77
N LEU A 142 -18.61 16.74 17.21
CA LEU A 142 -19.55 17.86 17.24
C LEU A 142 -20.00 18.17 15.81
N GLU A 143 -21.32 18.30 15.59
CA GLU A 143 -21.90 18.78 14.34
C GLU A 143 -22.44 20.19 14.53
N ILE A 144 -22.01 21.12 13.69
CA ILE A 144 -22.30 22.55 13.83
C ILE A 144 -22.74 23.12 12.48
N CYS A 145 -23.91 23.76 12.46
CA CYS A 145 -24.36 24.62 11.38
C CYS A 145 -23.91 26.07 11.68
N PRO A 146 -23.05 26.68 10.86
CA PRO A 146 -22.59 28.05 11.09
C PRO A 146 -23.60 29.13 10.68
N PHE A 147 -24.84 28.74 10.37
CA PHE A 147 -25.85 29.63 9.83
C PHE A 147 -27.11 29.64 10.67
N ARG A 148 -27.76 30.80 10.73
CA ARG A 148 -29.10 30.96 11.32
C ARG A 148 -29.98 31.66 10.31
N TYR A 149 -30.99 30.95 9.85
CA TYR A 149 -31.93 31.45 8.86
C TYR A 149 -33.26 31.80 9.52
N HIS A 150 -33.79 32.99 9.22
CA HIS A 150 -35.08 33.48 9.68
C HIS A 150 -36.07 33.43 8.50
N PRO A 151 -36.82 32.33 8.31
CA PRO A 151 -37.48 32.05 7.05
C PRO A 151 -38.51 33.10 6.65
N ARG A 152 -39.38 33.50 7.57
CA ARG A 152 -40.42 34.51 7.31
C ARG A 152 -39.85 35.90 6.97
N SER A 153 -38.77 36.29 7.64
CA SER A 153 -38.12 37.59 7.42
C SER A 153 -37.04 37.57 6.34
N LYS A 154 -36.74 36.40 5.77
CA LYS A 154 -35.73 36.17 4.72
C LYS A 154 -34.35 36.72 5.08
N LYS A 155 -33.94 36.54 6.34
CA LYS A 155 -32.63 36.94 6.85
C LYS A 155 -31.75 35.74 7.09
N LEU A 156 -30.51 35.79 6.61
CA LEU A 156 -29.50 34.77 6.85
C LEU A 156 -28.37 35.40 7.67
N GLU A 157 -28.09 34.83 8.83
CA GLU A 157 -26.98 35.21 9.70
C GLU A 157 -25.86 34.17 9.60
N LEU A 158 -24.61 34.64 9.65
CA LEU A 158 -23.43 33.83 9.87
C LEU A 158 -23.04 33.90 11.35
N ILE A 159 -22.75 32.76 11.95
CA ILE A 159 -22.15 32.66 13.27
C ILE A 159 -20.66 32.96 13.11
N GLU A 160 -20.19 34.15 13.49
CA GLU A 160 -18.77 34.52 13.38
C GLU A 160 -17.92 33.88 14.49
N GLN A 161 -18.52 33.71 15.66
CA GLN A 161 -17.87 33.09 16.81
C GLN A 161 -18.88 32.29 17.63
N LEU A 162 -18.47 31.10 18.04
CA LEU A 162 -19.23 30.18 18.85
C LEU A 162 -18.34 29.58 19.93
N ASP A 163 -18.61 29.93 21.19
CA ASP A 163 -17.94 29.35 22.34
C ASP A 163 -18.84 28.27 22.95
N LEU A 164 -18.34 27.04 22.98
CA LEU A 164 -19.06 25.87 23.45
C LEU A 164 -18.42 25.32 24.71
N SER A 165 -19.21 24.61 25.48
CA SER A 165 -18.70 23.78 26.55
C SER A 165 -19.34 22.39 26.57
N LEU A 166 -18.48 21.38 26.60
CA LEU A 166 -18.87 19.98 26.67
C LEU A 166 -18.72 19.49 28.11
N SER A 167 -19.84 19.14 28.74
CA SER A 167 -19.82 18.48 30.04
C SER A 167 -19.74 16.97 29.87
N TYR A 168 -18.99 16.30 30.74
CA TYR A 168 -18.85 14.85 30.72
C TYR A 168 -18.71 14.27 32.12
N THR A 169 -19.10 13.01 32.25
CA THR A 169 -18.75 12.19 33.41
C THR A 169 -17.58 11.31 33.05
N ARG A 170 -16.63 11.15 33.96
CA ARG A 170 -15.50 10.26 33.77
C ARG A 170 -15.65 9.02 34.62
N THR A 171 -15.69 7.86 33.99
CA THR A 171 -15.50 6.59 34.69
C THR A 171 -14.01 6.49 35.03
N GLU A 172 -13.65 6.20 36.29
CA GLU A 172 -12.25 5.92 36.63
C GLU A 172 -11.81 4.62 35.94
N LEU A 173 -11.40 4.72 34.69
CA LEU A 173 -10.56 3.69 34.09
C LEU A 173 -9.25 3.73 34.88
N LYS A 174 -8.89 2.63 35.54
CA LYS A 174 -7.52 2.48 36.04
C LYS A 174 -6.61 2.74 34.84
N ALA A 175 -5.82 3.80 34.91
CA ALA A 175 -4.80 4.06 33.91
C ALA A 175 -3.81 2.89 33.97
N GLU A 176 -4.06 1.85 33.18
CA GLU A 176 -3.11 0.77 33.01
C GLU A 176 -1.88 1.39 32.36
N ARG A 177 -0.75 1.20 33.02
CA ARG A 177 0.53 1.55 32.41
C ARG A 177 0.63 0.77 31.11
N PRO A 178 1.13 1.38 30.02
CA PRO A 178 1.40 0.64 28.80
C PRO A 178 2.16 -0.63 29.14
N SER A 179 1.66 -1.76 28.66
CA SER A 179 2.22 -3.11 28.86
C SER A 179 3.65 -3.21 28.31
N SER A 180 4.00 -2.37 27.32
CA SER A 180 5.28 -2.39 26.61
C SER A 180 5.72 -1.01 26.08
N ILE A 181 7.00 -0.92 25.66
CA ILE A 181 7.55 0.26 24.95
C ILE A 181 6.90 0.44 23.58
N MET A 182 6.60 -0.65 22.89
CA MET A 182 5.96 -0.57 21.59
C MET A 182 4.55 0.00 21.71
N ALA A 183 3.80 -0.38 22.75
CA ALA A 183 2.54 0.27 23.08
C ALA A 183 2.70 1.79 23.34
N LEU A 184 3.76 2.21 24.02
CA LEU A 184 4.09 3.64 24.20
C LEU A 184 4.40 4.35 22.87
N LYS A 185 5.21 3.75 22.01
CA LYS A 185 5.55 4.31 20.68
C LYS A 185 4.34 4.37 19.76
N TYR A 186 3.50 3.33 19.78
CA TYR A 186 2.23 3.30 19.08
C TYR A 186 1.35 4.47 19.52
N GLU A 187 1.22 4.73 20.82
CA GLU A 187 0.48 5.90 21.33
C GLU A 187 1.09 7.23 20.85
N GLN A 188 2.41 7.35 20.83
CA GLN A 188 3.10 8.56 20.37
C GLN A 188 2.84 8.87 18.90
N LYS A 189 2.74 7.84 18.04
CA LYS A 189 2.47 7.99 16.60
C LYS A 189 1.18 8.76 16.32
N PHE A 190 0.14 8.58 17.15
CA PHE A 190 -1.15 9.25 16.93
C PHE A 190 -1.22 10.67 17.50
N ILE A 191 -0.27 11.11 18.34
CA ILE A 191 -0.35 12.42 19.01
C ILE A 191 -0.48 13.55 17.98
N GLU A 192 0.42 13.61 17.01
CA GLU A 192 0.42 14.71 16.03
C GLU A 192 -0.77 14.58 15.06
N LYS A 193 -1.17 13.36 14.71
CA LYS A 193 -2.37 13.12 13.88
C LYS A 193 -3.63 13.63 14.58
N VAL A 194 -3.82 13.30 15.85
CA VAL A 194 -4.98 13.72 16.64
C VAL A 194 -4.95 15.23 16.91
N LYS A 195 -3.79 15.82 17.20
CA LYS A 195 -3.65 17.28 17.35
C LYS A 195 -4.12 18.05 16.11
N LYS A 196 -3.88 17.53 14.91
CA LYS A 196 -4.37 18.13 13.66
C LYS A 196 -5.89 18.03 13.50
N MET A 197 -6.56 17.11 14.21
CA MET A 197 -7.99 16.82 14.05
C MET A 197 -8.89 17.52 15.09
N VAL A 198 -8.36 17.87 16.26
CA VAL A 198 -9.17 18.36 17.39
C VAL A 198 -9.05 19.87 17.61
N LEU A 199 -10.10 20.48 18.17
CA LEU A 199 -10.17 21.90 18.52
C LEU A 199 -9.31 22.30 19.74
N ASN A 200 -8.89 21.33 20.56
CA ASN A 200 -8.08 21.51 21.77
C ASN A 200 -6.76 20.69 21.71
N PRO A 201 -5.84 20.98 20.76
CA PRO A 201 -4.63 20.19 20.56
C PRO A 201 -3.69 20.16 21.79
N GLU A 202 -3.72 21.20 22.63
CA GLU A 202 -2.96 21.29 23.88
C GLU A 202 -3.39 20.25 24.93
N ASP A 203 -4.64 19.81 24.88
CA ASP A 203 -5.21 18.85 25.82
C ASP A 203 -4.82 17.40 25.48
N VAL A 204 -4.50 17.12 24.21
CA VAL A 204 -4.13 15.78 23.71
C VAL A 204 -2.99 15.20 24.53
N SER A 205 -1.97 16.00 24.83
CA SER A 205 -0.82 15.59 25.64
C SER A 205 -1.10 15.55 27.14
N LEU A 206 -2.15 16.23 27.64
CA LEU A 206 -2.53 16.23 29.05
C LEU A 206 -3.30 14.97 29.44
N TYR A 207 -4.12 14.44 28.52
CA TYR A 207 -4.97 13.26 28.77
C TYR A 207 -4.20 11.94 28.76
N ARG A 208 -2.91 11.94 28.43
CA ARG A 208 -2.03 10.77 28.47
C ARG A 208 -0.79 11.10 29.29
N HIS A 209 -0.55 10.38 30.37
CA HIS A 209 0.63 10.55 31.25
C HIS A 209 1.94 10.09 30.57
N ILE A 210 2.26 10.61 29.38
CA ILE A 210 3.51 10.31 28.67
C ILE A 210 4.58 11.25 29.23
N LYS A 211 5.36 10.77 30.20
CA LYS A 211 6.65 11.42 30.52
C LYS A 211 7.62 11.05 29.41
N GLU A 212 8.44 12.02 28.98
CA GLU A 212 9.58 11.77 28.09
C GLU A 212 10.39 10.59 28.63
N VAL A 213 10.48 9.54 27.81
CA VAL A 213 11.05 8.25 28.20
C VAL A 213 12.56 8.33 27.99
N GLU A 214 13.28 8.89 28.95
CA GLU A 214 14.75 8.97 28.92
C GLU A 214 15.42 7.64 29.36
N ASP A 215 14.70 6.74 30.02
CA ASP A 215 15.28 5.53 30.64
C ASP A 215 14.68 4.21 30.11
N LEU A 216 14.90 3.86 28.83
CA LEU A 216 14.63 2.50 28.33
C LEU A 216 15.68 2.04 27.31
N ALA A 217 16.91 1.81 27.79
CA ALA A 217 18.02 1.30 26.98
C ALA A 217 17.96 -0.22 26.70
N ASP A 218 17.05 -0.99 27.32
CA ASP A 218 17.20 -2.46 27.42
C ASP A 218 15.95 -3.30 27.12
N LEU A 219 15.12 -2.93 26.13
CA LEU A 219 14.09 -3.84 25.59
C LEU A 219 14.03 -3.79 24.05
N LYS A 220 14.88 -4.60 23.42
CA LYS A 220 14.97 -4.90 21.97
C LYS A 220 14.06 -6.08 21.56
N ALA A 221 12.81 -6.12 21.99
CA ALA A 221 12.01 -7.34 21.81
C ALA A 221 11.46 -7.52 20.38
N TYR A 222 11.14 -6.43 19.65
CA TYR A 222 10.48 -6.52 18.35
C TYR A 222 11.05 -5.54 17.30
N PRO A 223 11.14 -5.94 16.02
CA PRO A 223 11.53 -5.05 14.93
C PRO A 223 10.40 -4.05 14.60
N GLN A 224 10.76 -2.86 14.12
CA GLN A 224 9.80 -1.93 13.51
C GLN A 224 9.54 -2.37 12.07
N ILE A 225 8.27 -2.58 11.70
CA ILE A 225 7.84 -2.93 10.34
C ILE A 225 6.71 -1.97 9.95
N ASP A 226 7.03 -0.95 9.15
CA ASP A 226 6.14 0.14 8.79
C ASP A 226 5.06 -0.28 7.76
N TYR A 227 5.40 -1.23 6.87
CA TYR A 227 4.55 -1.68 5.77
C TYR A 227 4.45 -3.20 5.73
N VAL A 228 3.22 -3.73 5.70
CA VAL A 228 2.97 -5.18 5.64
C VAL A 228 2.10 -5.51 4.43
N VAL A 229 2.50 -6.53 3.67
CA VAL A 229 1.62 -7.18 2.67
C VAL A 229 1.07 -8.45 3.29
N VAL A 230 -0.25 -8.58 3.35
CA VAL A 230 -0.94 -9.82 3.73
C VAL A 230 -1.45 -10.50 2.46
N THR A 231 -1.02 -11.73 2.20
CA THR A 231 -1.31 -12.43 0.93
C THR A 231 -1.28 -13.95 1.13
N SER A 232 -1.60 -14.76 0.12
CA SER A 232 -1.45 -16.22 0.20
C SER A 232 -0.04 -16.67 -0.16
N ASP A 233 0.35 -17.87 0.30
CA ASP A 233 1.66 -18.48 0.04
C ASP A 233 2.11 -18.42 -1.44
N PRO A 234 1.27 -18.73 -2.46
CA PRO A 234 1.66 -18.65 -3.86
C PRO A 234 2.11 -17.26 -4.33
N LEU A 235 1.58 -16.20 -3.71
CA LEU A 235 1.78 -14.81 -4.12
C LEU A 235 2.94 -14.12 -3.35
N VAL A 236 3.42 -14.74 -2.26
CA VAL A 236 4.46 -14.18 -1.38
C VAL A 236 5.70 -13.75 -2.16
N SER A 237 6.17 -14.58 -3.10
CA SER A 237 7.40 -14.31 -3.85
C SER A 237 7.30 -13.07 -4.73
N THR A 238 6.13 -12.84 -5.34
CA THR A 238 5.84 -11.67 -6.18
C THR A 238 5.74 -10.42 -5.32
N PHE A 239 4.96 -10.46 -4.23
CA PHE A 239 4.83 -9.31 -3.33
C PHE A 239 6.09 -8.99 -2.54
N GLN A 240 7.02 -9.94 -2.38
CA GLN A 240 8.32 -9.67 -1.77
C GLN A 240 9.11 -8.62 -2.57
N ARG A 241 8.93 -8.55 -3.90
CA ARG A 241 9.53 -7.49 -4.74
C ARG A 241 9.04 -6.10 -4.33
N LEU A 242 7.74 -5.96 -4.05
CA LEU A 242 7.14 -4.70 -3.61
C LEU A 242 7.59 -4.34 -2.19
N ALA A 243 7.61 -5.31 -1.25
CA ALA A 243 8.11 -5.09 0.10
C ALA A 243 9.61 -4.67 0.10
N ASP A 244 10.44 -5.31 -0.75
CA ASP A 244 11.84 -4.93 -0.92
C ASP A 244 11.96 -3.50 -1.48
N TRP A 245 11.10 -3.12 -2.44
CA TRP A 245 11.04 -1.77 -2.98
C TRP A 245 10.64 -0.73 -1.92
N ARG A 246 9.62 -1.01 -1.11
CA ARG A 246 9.19 -0.15 0.01
C ARG A 246 10.30 0.01 1.07
N THR A 247 11.02 -1.06 1.36
CA THR A 247 12.21 -1.05 2.24
C THR A 247 13.32 -0.17 1.69
N LEU A 248 13.57 -0.23 0.38
CA LEU A 248 14.51 0.69 -0.28
C LEU A 248 14.03 2.14 -0.19
N LEU A 249 12.73 2.41 -0.17
CA LEU A 249 12.20 3.77 -0.03
C LEU A 249 12.04 4.24 1.43
N GLY A 250 12.57 3.48 2.39
CA GLY A 250 12.63 3.87 3.80
C GLY A 250 11.46 3.40 4.67
N LEU A 251 10.62 2.50 4.16
CA LEU A 251 9.57 1.82 4.94
C LEU A 251 9.99 0.38 5.18
N GLN A 252 10.41 0.03 6.40
CA GLN A 252 10.82 -1.34 6.69
C GLN A 252 9.63 -2.27 6.49
N SER A 253 9.75 -3.20 5.54
CA SER A 253 8.59 -3.92 5.02
C SER A 253 8.68 -5.43 5.17
N ARG A 254 7.52 -6.09 5.20
CA ARG A 254 7.41 -7.55 5.24
C ARG A 254 6.19 -8.07 4.50
N VAL A 255 6.30 -9.27 3.94
CA VAL A 255 5.16 -10.06 3.44
C VAL A 255 4.82 -11.13 4.47
N VAL A 256 3.53 -11.30 4.75
CA VAL A 256 3.01 -12.29 5.69
C VAL A 256 1.93 -13.11 4.98
N ALA A 257 2.07 -14.43 5.02
CA ALA A 257 1.10 -15.34 4.45
C ALA A 257 -0.17 -15.42 5.33
N VAL A 258 -1.34 -15.54 4.71
CA VAL A 258 -2.62 -15.79 5.40
C VAL A 258 -2.53 -17.12 6.15
N GLU A 259 -1.87 -18.11 5.55
CA GLU A 259 -1.61 -19.42 6.12
C GLU A 259 -0.80 -19.32 7.42
N ASP A 260 0.21 -18.44 7.46
CA ASP A 260 1.01 -18.19 8.67
C ASP A 260 0.21 -17.47 9.77
N ILE A 261 -0.71 -16.58 9.39
CA ILE A 261 -1.60 -15.89 10.34
C ILE A 261 -2.54 -16.91 11.00
N ILE A 262 -3.19 -17.75 10.19
CA ILE A 262 -4.10 -18.80 10.67
C ILE A 262 -3.35 -19.80 11.56
N ALA A 263 -2.19 -20.27 11.12
CA ALA A 263 -1.35 -21.18 11.90
C ALA A 263 -0.74 -20.53 13.15
N GLY A 264 -0.76 -19.20 13.25
CA GLY A 264 -0.14 -18.44 14.32
C GLY A 264 1.39 -18.50 14.31
N THR A 265 1.98 -18.81 13.16
CA THR A 265 3.43 -19.00 12.90
C THR A 265 4.12 -17.75 12.39
N VAL A 266 3.42 -16.61 12.40
CA VAL A 266 3.98 -15.29 12.07
C VAL A 266 5.35 -15.09 12.75
N PRO A 267 6.41 -14.69 12.01
CA PRO A 267 7.75 -14.50 12.58
C PRO A 267 7.82 -13.41 13.66
N ASP A 268 8.94 -13.40 14.40
CA ASP A 268 9.27 -12.37 15.40
C ASP A 268 8.24 -12.22 16.52
N THR A 269 7.59 -13.30 16.94
CA THR A 269 6.66 -13.34 18.09
C THR A 269 7.36 -13.45 19.45
N GLY A 270 8.69 -13.54 19.49
CA GLY A 270 9.44 -13.75 20.74
C GLY A 270 9.45 -15.20 21.23
N GLY A 271 9.15 -16.16 20.36
CA GLY A 271 9.19 -17.60 20.67
C GLY A 271 7.86 -18.22 21.12
N THR A 272 6.77 -17.47 21.04
CA THR A 272 5.38 -17.90 21.29
C THR A 272 4.57 -17.87 19.99
N THR A 273 3.35 -18.40 19.95
CA THR A 273 2.48 -18.20 18.77
C THR A 273 1.87 -16.80 18.78
N PHE A 274 1.54 -16.27 17.60
CA PHE A 274 0.80 -15.02 17.46
C PHE A 274 -0.46 -14.99 18.35
N TRP A 275 -1.23 -16.09 18.38
CA TRP A 275 -2.42 -16.29 19.22
C TRP A 275 -2.15 -16.15 20.72
N HIS A 276 -1.00 -16.62 21.19
CA HIS A 276 -0.62 -16.45 22.59
C HIS A 276 -0.27 -15.00 22.95
N THR A 277 0.27 -14.24 21.99
CA THR A 277 0.66 -12.83 22.21
C THR A 277 -0.45 -11.82 21.93
N SER A 278 -1.51 -12.20 21.21
CA SER A 278 -2.60 -11.30 20.82
C SER A 278 -3.70 -11.15 21.89
N GLY A 279 -3.67 -11.97 22.94
CA GLY A 279 -4.67 -11.97 24.02
C GLY A 279 -5.92 -12.82 23.72
N TYR A 280 -6.01 -13.40 22.53
CA TYR A 280 -7.06 -14.33 22.10
C TYR A 280 -6.64 -15.77 22.42
N HIS A 281 -6.81 -16.15 23.70
CA HIS A 281 -6.18 -17.33 24.31
C HIS A 281 -6.62 -18.71 23.79
N ASP A 282 -7.52 -18.79 22.82
CA ASP A 282 -8.03 -20.06 22.26
C ASP A 282 -7.80 -20.26 20.75
N GLY A 283 -7.20 -19.30 20.04
CA GLY A 283 -7.09 -19.38 18.58
C GLY A 283 -8.46 -19.45 17.87
N GLY A 284 -9.54 -19.10 18.57
CA GLY A 284 -10.90 -19.13 18.06
C GLY A 284 -11.24 -17.83 17.35
N THR A 285 -10.77 -17.66 16.12
CA THR A 285 -11.37 -16.69 15.21
C THR A 285 -12.60 -17.29 14.55
N ARG A 286 -13.63 -16.47 14.35
CA ARG A 286 -14.87 -16.81 13.64
C ARG A 286 -14.56 -17.26 12.22
N ASP A 287 -13.63 -16.56 11.56
CA ASP A 287 -13.23 -16.82 10.18
C ASP A 287 -11.84 -16.23 9.86
N VAL A 288 -11.40 -16.42 8.61
CA VAL A 288 -10.11 -15.90 8.09
C VAL A 288 -10.04 -14.38 8.15
N GLY A 289 -11.15 -13.67 7.88
CA GLY A 289 -11.18 -12.21 7.94
C GLY A 289 -10.92 -11.70 9.36
N GLU A 290 -11.50 -12.32 10.39
CA GLU A 290 -11.21 -11.98 11.78
C GLU A 290 -9.76 -12.31 12.14
N ALA A 291 -9.19 -13.40 11.62
CA ALA A 291 -7.76 -13.72 11.82
C ALA A 291 -6.84 -12.64 11.23
N ILE A 292 -7.09 -12.20 9.99
CA ILE A 292 -6.34 -11.12 9.34
C ILE A 292 -6.48 -9.82 10.13
N ARG A 293 -7.69 -9.45 10.55
CA ARG A 293 -7.93 -8.24 11.35
C ARG A 293 -7.25 -8.29 12.72
N ASN A 294 -7.24 -9.44 13.38
CA ASN A 294 -6.51 -9.62 14.64
C ASN A 294 -5.00 -9.54 14.44
N PHE A 295 -4.50 -10.00 13.30
CA PHE A 295 -3.11 -9.82 12.92
C PHE A 295 -2.77 -8.34 12.67
N THR A 296 -3.60 -7.58 11.93
CA THR A 296 -3.34 -6.15 11.71
C THR A 296 -3.37 -5.35 13.01
N LYS A 297 -4.29 -5.66 13.93
CA LYS A 297 -4.29 -5.17 15.32
C LYS A 297 -2.94 -5.42 16.00
N TRP A 298 -2.48 -6.66 16.00
CA TRP A 298 -1.22 -7.05 16.63
C TRP A 298 0.00 -6.39 15.98
N ALA A 299 0.07 -6.34 14.65
CA ALA A 299 1.16 -5.74 13.90
C ALA A 299 1.24 -4.23 14.14
N SER A 300 0.10 -3.54 14.21
CA SER A 300 0.05 -2.11 14.52
C SER A 300 0.71 -1.78 15.86
N VAL A 301 0.54 -2.63 16.88
CA VAL A 301 1.12 -2.42 18.22
C VAL A 301 2.56 -2.92 18.29
N ASN A 302 2.83 -4.14 17.82
CA ASN A 302 4.11 -4.82 18.06
C ASN A 302 5.19 -4.46 17.03
N TRP A 303 4.78 -4.14 15.80
CA TRP A 303 5.68 -3.72 14.74
C TRP A 303 5.60 -2.23 14.42
N LEU A 304 4.62 -1.51 14.97
CA LEU A 304 4.33 -0.12 14.60
C LEU A 304 3.96 0.00 13.12
N THR A 305 3.20 -0.96 12.60
CA THR A 305 2.76 -0.95 11.21
C THR A 305 1.77 0.19 10.94
N ASP A 306 2.01 0.91 9.85
CA ASP A 306 1.23 2.06 9.40
C ASP A 306 0.38 1.72 8.18
N TYR A 307 0.95 0.91 7.28
CA TYR A 307 0.39 0.61 5.98
C TYR A 307 0.23 -0.89 5.81
N VAL A 308 -0.95 -1.33 5.36
CA VAL A 308 -1.25 -2.73 5.07
C VAL A 308 -1.80 -2.84 3.66
N LEU A 309 -1.11 -3.60 2.81
CA LEU A 309 -1.63 -4.01 1.52
C LEU A 309 -2.25 -5.41 1.64
N LEU A 310 -3.53 -5.52 1.31
CA LEU A 310 -4.24 -6.79 1.17
C LEU A 310 -3.96 -7.34 -0.23
N GLY A 311 -2.99 -8.25 -0.34
CA GLY A 311 -2.57 -8.90 -1.58
C GLY A 311 -3.45 -10.10 -1.89
N GLY A 312 -4.63 -9.87 -2.44
CA GLY A 312 -5.55 -10.94 -2.82
C GLY A 312 -6.95 -10.42 -3.13
N ASP A 313 -7.62 -11.10 -4.05
CA ASP A 313 -9.08 -10.97 -4.22
C ASP A 313 -9.83 -11.57 -3.01
N THR A 314 -11.16 -11.51 -3.01
CA THR A 314 -12.03 -11.89 -1.89
C THR A 314 -11.98 -13.37 -1.52
N GLU A 315 -11.55 -14.24 -2.43
CA GLU A 315 -11.31 -15.67 -2.15
C GLU A 315 -10.01 -15.90 -1.35
N ILE A 316 -9.02 -15.01 -1.45
CA ILE A 316 -7.76 -15.07 -0.70
C ILE A 316 -7.83 -14.20 0.56
N ILE A 317 -8.27 -12.95 0.40
CA ILE A 317 -8.45 -11.97 1.47
C ILE A 317 -9.94 -11.59 1.51
N PRO A 318 -10.74 -12.24 2.37
CA PRO A 318 -12.17 -11.97 2.47
C PRO A 318 -12.46 -10.49 2.65
N CYS A 319 -13.48 -9.95 1.98
CA CYS A 319 -14.01 -8.65 2.34
C CYS A 319 -15.07 -8.81 3.45
N ARG A 320 -15.27 -7.79 4.27
CA ARG A 320 -16.38 -7.80 5.24
C ARG A 320 -17.57 -7.07 4.66
N GLN A 321 -18.74 -7.69 4.72
CA GLN A 321 -20.00 -7.06 4.32
C GLN A 321 -20.60 -6.33 5.53
N ALA A 322 -20.46 -5.00 5.53
CA ALA A 322 -21.02 -4.15 6.57
C ALA A 322 -22.46 -3.77 6.23
N ILE A 323 -23.37 -3.78 7.20
CA ILE A 323 -24.75 -3.37 6.97
C ILE A 323 -24.95 -1.88 7.26
N HIS A 324 -25.60 -1.17 6.34
CA HIS A 324 -26.06 0.20 6.56
C HIS A 324 -27.25 0.50 5.65
N SER A 325 -28.23 1.28 6.10
CA SER A 325 -29.32 1.70 5.21
C SER A 325 -28.76 2.78 4.31
N ALA A 326 -28.64 2.47 3.03
CA ALA A 326 -28.32 3.48 2.04
C ALA A 326 -29.52 4.41 1.77
N VAL A 327 -30.73 4.02 2.20
CA VAL A 327 -31.99 4.58 1.74
C VAL A 327 -32.81 5.17 2.88
N GLY A 328 -32.89 6.50 2.93
CA GLY A 328 -34.15 7.17 3.22
C GLY A 328 -34.89 7.32 1.89
N ASN A 329 -36.15 6.86 1.83
CA ASN A 329 -37.15 7.04 0.76
C ASN A 329 -36.61 7.40 -0.65
N ILE A 330 -36.55 6.47 -1.62
CA ILE A 330 -36.86 6.74 -3.05
C ILE A 330 -37.10 5.40 -3.82
N PRO A 331 -38.04 5.33 -4.80
CA PRO A 331 -38.39 4.15 -5.60
C PRO A 331 -37.62 4.03 -6.95
N TYR A 332 -37.05 2.86 -7.27
CA TYR A 332 -36.30 2.54 -8.52
C TYR A 332 -37.20 2.26 -9.74
N ARG A 333 -36.73 2.66 -10.94
CA ARG A 333 -37.17 2.17 -12.26
C ARG A 333 -35.95 2.13 -13.18
N ASP A 334 -35.58 0.95 -13.68
CA ASP A 334 -34.68 0.88 -14.83
C ASP A 334 -35.03 -0.27 -15.77
N ILE A 335 -34.69 -0.02 -17.03
CA ILE A 335 -35.16 -0.61 -18.27
C ILE A 335 -34.13 -1.64 -18.75
N ASN A 336 -34.59 -2.87 -18.98
CA ASN A 336 -33.98 -3.95 -19.78
C ASN A 336 -32.66 -3.64 -20.53
N ARG A 337 -31.55 -4.28 -20.11
CA ARG A 337 -30.46 -4.84 -20.97
C ARG A 337 -29.43 -5.65 -20.16
N PRO A 338 -28.71 -6.58 -20.82
CA PRO A 338 -28.81 -8.02 -20.59
C PRO A 338 -28.09 -8.46 -19.31
N ASP A 339 -28.76 -9.39 -18.62
CA ASP A 339 -28.28 -10.08 -17.44
C ASP A 339 -26.90 -10.72 -17.67
N THR A 340 -25.85 -10.14 -17.09
CA THR A 340 -24.62 -10.87 -16.82
C THR A 340 -24.88 -11.71 -15.58
N TYR A 341 -25.25 -12.96 -15.81
CA TYR A 341 -25.36 -13.97 -14.76
C TYR A 341 -24.05 -14.00 -13.96
N ARG A 342 -24.12 -13.85 -12.63
CA ARG A 342 -22.95 -13.91 -11.73
C ARG A 342 -22.29 -15.28 -11.86
N GLN A 343 -21.07 -15.32 -12.37
CA GLN A 343 -20.32 -16.57 -12.56
C GLN A 343 -19.64 -16.99 -11.26
N LEU A 344 -19.99 -18.16 -10.72
CA LEU A 344 -19.61 -18.62 -9.38
C LEU A 344 -18.45 -19.62 -9.37
N ALA A 345 -18.15 -20.27 -10.51
CA ALA A 345 -17.21 -21.38 -10.55
C ALA A 345 -15.75 -20.92 -10.41
N HIS A 346 -15.04 -21.49 -9.43
CA HIS A 346 -13.59 -21.39 -9.22
C HIS A 346 -13.04 -22.77 -8.84
N ASN A 347 -11.75 -23.02 -9.07
CA ASN A 347 -11.07 -24.30 -8.80
C ASN A 347 -11.76 -25.54 -9.40
N ALA A 348 -11.17 -26.11 -10.45
CA ALA A 348 -11.67 -27.32 -11.09
C ALA A 348 -10.92 -28.57 -10.63
N LEU A 349 -11.66 -29.67 -10.46
CA LEU A 349 -11.12 -31.02 -10.23
C LEU A 349 -11.86 -32.01 -11.12
N ALA A 350 -11.19 -33.08 -11.54
CA ALA A 350 -11.81 -34.12 -12.35
C ALA A 350 -11.53 -35.52 -11.79
N SER A 351 -12.32 -36.49 -12.25
CA SER A 351 -12.09 -37.91 -12.00
C SER A 351 -10.72 -38.37 -12.51
N THR A 352 -10.41 -38.00 -13.76
CA THR A 352 -9.14 -38.25 -14.44
C THR A 352 -8.86 -37.14 -15.46
N GLU A 353 -7.61 -37.06 -15.90
CA GLU A 353 -7.15 -36.04 -16.86
C GLU A 353 -6.19 -36.67 -17.88
N GLU A 354 -6.35 -36.32 -19.15
CA GLU A 354 -5.38 -36.65 -20.20
C GLU A 354 -4.21 -35.64 -20.20
N THR A 355 -3.01 -36.08 -20.60
CA THR A 355 -1.83 -35.20 -20.67
C THR A 355 -2.09 -34.02 -21.63
N GLY A 356 -2.04 -32.79 -21.09
CA GLY A 356 -2.30 -31.57 -21.84
C GLY A 356 -3.77 -31.12 -21.86
N ALA A 357 -4.66 -31.80 -21.14
CA ALA A 357 -6.08 -31.46 -21.01
C ALA A 357 -6.59 -31.54 -19.55
N PRO A 358 -5.95 -30.82 -18.59
CA PRO A 358 -6.33 -30.85 -17.17
C PRO A 358 -7.70 -30.22 -16.90
N ALA A 359 -8.27 -30.47 -15.72
CA ALA A 359 -9.57 -29.93 -15.32
C ALA A 359 -9.59 -28.39 -15.31
N GLY A 360 -8.47 -27.75 -14.96
CA GLY A 360 -8.35 -26.28 -14.91
C GLY A 360 -8.67 -25.56 -16.22
N ASN A 361 -8.57 -26.24 -17.36
CA ASN A 361 -8.91 -25.67 -18.66
C ASN A 361 -10.38 -25.25 -18.78
N ILE A 362 -11.29 -25.78 -17.94
CA ILE A 362 -12.72 -25.41 -18.02
C ILE A 362 -13.05 -24.04 -17.40
N LEU A 363 -12.05 -23.38 -16.81
CA LEU A 363 -12.16 -22.10 -16.11
C LEU A 363 -11.17 -21.05 -16.65
N ASP A 364 -10.41 -21.36 -17.70
CA ASP A 364 -9.32 -20.51 -18.20
C ASP A 364 -9.80 -19.44 -19.20
N LYS A 365 -11.11 -19.40 -19.50
CA LYS A 365 -11.78 -18.47 -20.43
C LYS A 365 -11.27 -18.61 -21.87
N ASN A 366 -10.63 -19.73 -22.22
CA ASN A 366 -10.12 -20.00 -23.56
C ASN A 366 -10.80 -21.24 -24.16
N VAL A 367 -11.79 -21.00 -25.02
CA VAL A 367 -12.54 -22.07 -25.72
C VAL A 367 -11.71 -23.02 -26.60
N ASN A 368 -10.41 -22.76 -26.80
CA ASN A 368 -9.48 -23.62 -27.54
C ASN A 368 -8.76 -24.65 -26.66
N THR A 369 -8.75 -24.45 -25.35
CA THR A 369 -8.26 -25.41 -24.35
C THR A 369 -9.46 -26.22 -23.84
N VAL A 370 -9.23 -27.48 -23.48
CA VAL A 370 -10.31 -28.38 -23.04
C VAL A 370 -9.82 -29.29 -21.91
N TRP A 371 -10.74 -29.68 -21.04
CA TRP A 371 -10.60 -30.87 -20.20
C TRP A 371 -10.99 -32.13 -20.98
N LYS A 372 -10.22 -33.20 -20.78
CA LYS A 372 -10.54 -34.56 -21.24
C LYS A 372 -10.24 -35.58 -20.17
N CYS A 373 -11.18 -36.49 -19.95
CA CYS A 373 -10.97 -37.63 -19.09
C CYS A 373 -10.02 -38.66 -19.73
N ALA A 374 -9.38 -39.48 -18.91
CA ALA A 374 -8.59 -40.61 -19.41
C ALA A 374 -9.50 -41.65 -20.09
N SER A 375 -8.98 -42.31 -21.13
CA SER A 375 -9.75 -43.26 -21.95
C SER A 375 -10.22 -44.52 -21.21
N ASN A 376 -9.67 -44.79 -20.03
CA ASN A 376 -10.02 -45.93 -19.18
C ASN A 376 -10.94 -45.56 -18.00
N ASP A 377 -11.39 -44.32 -17.90
CA ASP A 377 -12.30 -43.87 -16.85
C ASP A 377 -13.74 -44.36 -17.13
N THR A 378 -14.32 -45.09 -16.19
CA THR A 378 -15.66 -45.69 -16.33
C THR A 378 -16.78 -44.86 -15.72
N ASP A 379 -16.47 -43.81 -14.97
CA ASP A 379 -17.46 -42.86 -14.40
C ASP A 379 -16.90 -41.43 -14.43
N PRO A 380 -16.76 -40.83 -15.63
CA PRO A 380 -16.06 -39.58 -15.78
C PRO A 380 -16.84 -38.40 -15.21
N TRP A 381 -16.16 -37.54 -14.47
CA TRP A 381 -16.75 -36.30 -13.96
C TRP A 381 -15.73 -35.18 -13.90
N VAL A 382 -16.24 -33.95 -13.96
CA VAL A 382 -15.48 -32.73 -13.65
C VAL A 382 -16.34 -31.85 -12.76
N GLN A 383 -15.72 -31.26 -11.74
CA GLN A 383 -16.38 -30.42 -10.75
C GLN A 383 -15.66 -29.10 -10.60
N VAL A 384 -16.41 -28.12 -10.12
CA VAL A 384 -15.95 -26.78 -9.76
C VAL A 384 -16.39 -26.46 -8.35
N SER A 385 -15.59 -25.67 -7.64
CA SER A 385 -15.97 -25.07 -6.37
C SER A 385 -16.74 -23.78 -6.64
N ILE A 386 -17.72 -23.45 -5.81
CA ILE A 386 -18.50 -22.20 -5.92
C ILE A 386 -18.54 -21.38 -4.64
N GLY A 387 -17.86 -21.85 -3.58
CA GLY A 387 -17.82 -21.24 -2.25
C GLY A 387 -18.89 -21.79 -1.31
N LEU A 388 -18.60 -21.89 -0.01
CA LEU A 388 -19.50 -22.48 0.99
C LEU A 388 -20.88 -21.81 1.01
N HIS A 389 -21.93 -22.63 1.00
CA HIS A 389 -23.34 -22.23 1.09
C HIS A 389 -23.86 -21.28 0.00
N ARG A 390 -23.26 -21.28 -1.19
CA ARG A 390 -23.63 -20.36 -2.28
C ARG A 390 -24.86 -20.86 -3.05
N PRO A 391 -25.85 -19.98 -3.35
CA PRO A 391 -27.01 -20.36 -4.14
C PRO A 391 -26.64 -20.51 -5.62
N ALA A 392 -26.95 -21.67 -6.23
CA ALA A 392 -26.77 -21.95 -7.65
C ALA A 392 -28.11 -22.37 -8.28
N ASN A 393 -28.37 -21.93 -9.51
CA ASN A 393 -29.59 -22.28 -10.24
C ASN A 393 -29.36 -22.50 -11.75
N CYS A 394 -28.14 -22.28 -12.25
CA CYS A 394 -27.85 -22.51 -13.66
C CYS A 394 -26.40 -22.96 -13.88
N VAL A 395 -26.19 -23.80 -14.88
CA VAL A 395 -24.87 -24.20 -15.38
C VAL A 395 -24.84 -24.00 -16.89
N GLU A 396 -23.79 -23.36 -17.40
CA GLU A 396 -23.51 -23.26 -18.84
C GLU A 396 -22.26 -24.07 -19.17
N LEU A 397 -22.40 -25.02 -20.09
CA LEU A 397 -21.34 -25.89 -20.57
C LEU A 397 -20.95 -25.45 -21.98
N THR A 398 -19.66 -25.20 -22.21
CA THR A 398 -19.12 -25.07 -23.57
C THR A 398 -18.35 -26.34 -23.89
N TRP A 399 -18.88 -27.16 -24.80
CA TRP A 399 -18.20 -28.36 -25.25
C TRP A 399 -17.11 -28.06 -26.28
N GLY A 400 -16.07 -28.88 -26.29
CA GLY A 400 -15.09 -28.91 -27.38
C GLY A 400 -15.64 -29.60 -28.64
N ASN A 401 -14.76 -30.04 -29.53
CA ASN A 401 -15.14 -30.67 -30.80
C ASN A 401 -16.03 -31.92 -30.66
N ASN A 402 -15.94 -32.62 -29.52
CA ASN A 402 -16.78 -33.76 -29.18
C ASN A 402 -17.46 -33.51 -27.82
N TYR A 403 -18.67 -34.03 -27.65
CA TYR A 403 -19.51 -33.78 -26.48
C TYR A 403 -20.15 -35.07 -25.95
N ALA A 404 -20.60 -35.06 -24.70
CA ALA A 404 -21.30 -36.20 -24.12
C ALA A 404 -22.76 -36.26 -24.59
N THR A 405 -23.26 -37.48 -24.81
CA THR A 405 -24.65 -37.70 -25.25
C THR A 405 -25.63 -37.77 -24.07
N SER A 406 -25.16 -38.05 -22.86
CA SER A 406 -25.95 -37.91 -21.63
C SER A 406 -25.07 -37.62 -20.42
N TYR A 407 -25.57 -36.81 -19.49
CA TYR A 407 -24.84 -36.33 -18.31
C TYR A 407 -25.79 -35.84 -17.21
N THR A 408 -25.29 -35.73 -15.98
CA THR A 408 -25.98 -35.14 -14.83
C THR A 408 -25.21 -33.94 -14.30
N ILE A 409 -25.93 -32.92 -13.83
CA ILE A 409 -25.39 -31.86 -12.98
C ILE A 409 -25.76 -32.19 -11.55
N GLU A 410 -24.75 -32.18 -10.69
CA GLU A 410 -24.82 -32.59 -9.30
C GLU A 410 -24.26 -31.46 -8.43
N VAL A 411 -24.81 -31.27 -7.23
CA VAL A 411 -24.34 -30.27 -6.27
C VAL A 411 -23.99 -30.90 -4.94
N SER A 412 -23.05 -30.30 -4.20
CA SER A 412 -22.60 -30.79 -2.89
C SER A 412 -22.21 -29.65 -1.96
N GLN A 413 -22.42 -29.83 -0.65
CA GLN A 413 -21.93 -28.92 0.41
C GLN A 413 -20.55 -29.32 0.94
N ASP A 414 -20.18 -30.59 0.83
CA ASP A 414 -18.99 -31.18 1.47
C ASP A 414 -17.99 -31.78 0.47
N GLY A 415 -18.32 -31.79 -0.83
CA GLY A 415 -17.51 -32.36 -1.90
C GLY A 415 -17.54 -33.90 -1.98
N THR A 416 -18.30 -34.57 -1.09
CA THR A 416 -18.35 -36.02 -0.95
C THR A 416 -19.75 -36.61 -1.13
N THR A 417 -20.78 -35.90 -0.67
CA THR A 417 -22.19 -36.25 -0.78
C THR A 417 -22.83 -35.40 -1.88
N TRP A 418 -23.41 -36.04 -2.89
CA TRP A 418 -23.87 -35.36 -4.11
C TRP A 418 -25.37 -35.52 -4.34
N THR A 419 -26.01 -34.46 -4.81
CA THR A 419 -27.44 -34.42 -5.16
C THR A 419 -27.60 -34.00 -6.60
N ASP A 420 -28.31 -34.81 -7.39
CA ASP A 420 -28.63 -34.51 -8.79
C ASP A 420 -29.62 -33.35 -8.86
N VAL A 421 -29.28 -32.30 -9.61
CA VAL A 421 -30.13 -31.12 -9.82
C VAL A 421 -30.62 -30.99 -11.26
N TYR A 422 -29.94 -31.63 -12.21
CA TYR A 422 -30.33 -31.65 -13.62
C TYR A 422 -29.82 -32.91 -14.32
N THR A 423 -30.62 -33.47 -15.25
CA THR A 423 -30.24 -34.66 -16.04
C THR A 423 -30.54 -34.45 -17.52
N ALA A 424 -29.51 -34.59 -18.36
CA ALA A 424 -29.64 -34.59 -19.83
C ALA A 424 -29.53 -36.02 -20.37
N SER A 425 -30.56 -36.49 -21.08
CA SER A 425 -30.56 -37.79 -21.78
C SER A 425 -30.21 -37.69 -23.28
N SER A 426 -30.09 -36.46 -23.80
CA SER A 426 -29.68 -36.16 -25.17
C SER A 426 -28.92 -34.83 -25.24
N GLY A 427 -27.62 -34.86 -24.93
CA GLY A 427 -26.74 -33.69 -25.00
C GLY A 427 -26.64 -33.14 -26.44
N SER A 428 -26.67 -31.82 -26.57
CA SER A 428 -26.70 -31.13 -27.87
C SER A 428 -25.30 -30.72 -28.38
N GLY A 429 -24.30 -30.66 -27.49
CA GLY A 429 -22.99 -30.13 -27.82
C GLY A 429 -23.00 -28.61 -28.01
N GLY A 430 -21.83 -28.02 -28.30
CA GLY A 430 -21.69 -26.57 -28.39
C GLY A 430 -21.87 -25.88 -27.02
N ILE A 431 -22.63 -24.79 -26.96
CA ILE A 431 -22.96 -24.12 -25.70
C ILE A 431 -24.32 -24.61 -25.22
N GLU A 432 -24.36 -25.25 -24.06
CA GLU A 432 -25.58 -25.74 -23.42
C GLU A 432 -25.80 -25.01 -22.11
N LYS A 433 -26.94 -24.33 -21.96
CA LYS A 433 -27.33 -23.64 -20.74
C LYS A 433 -28.45 -24.40 -20.03
N LEU A 434 -28.20 -24.76 -18.78
CA LEU A 434 -28.96 -25.72 -18.00
C LEU A 434 -29.49 -25.02 -16.75
N GLU A 435 -30.80 -24.90 -16.61
CA GLU A 435 -31.45 -24.26 -15.46
C GLU A 435 -32.06 -25.32 -14.53
N PHE A 436 -31.94 -25.10 -13.22
CA PHE A 436 -32.47 -25.97 -12.16
C PHE A 436 -32.94 -25.13 -10.96
N PRO A 437 -33.76 -25.70 -10.04
CA PRO A 437 -34.20 -24.98 -8.85
C PRO A 437 -33.03 -24.42 -8.04
N CYS A 438 -33.17 -23.21 -7.50
CA CYS A 438 -32.15 -22.58 -6.68
C CYS A 438 -31.84 -23.44 -5.46
N ILE A 439 -30.56 -23.81 -5.30
CA ILE A 439 -30.09 -24.67 -4.22
C ILE A 439 -28.77 -24.15 -3.68
N SER A 440 -28.61 -24.18 -2.35
CA SER A 440 -27.33 -23.84 -1.72
C SER A 440 -26.35 -25.00 -1.92
N ALA A 441 -25.12 -24.69 -2.36
CA ALA A 441 -24.05 -25.65 -2.56
C ALA A 441 -22.66 -25.01 -2.38
N ALA A 442 -21.64 -25.84 -2.17
CA ALA A 442 -20.23 -25.47 -2.19
C ALA A 442 -19.50 -25.95 -3.45
N TYR A 443 -20.04 -26.98 -4.10
CA TYR A 443 -19.49 -27.58 -5.31
C TYR A 443 -20.59 -27.90 -6.32
N VAL A 444 -20.26 -27.80 -7.60
CA VAL A 444 -21.11 -28.24 -8.72
C VAL A 444 -20.29 -29.17 -9.62
N ARG A 445 -20.87 -30.30 -10.01
CA ARG A 445 -20.21 -31.36 -10.78
C ARG A 445 -21.01 -31.74 -12.01
N LEU A 446 -20.33 -31.82 -13.15
CA LEU A 446 -20.80 -32.47 -14.35
C LEU A 446 -20.34 -33.93 -14.32
N ARG A 447 -21.26 -34.89 -14.27
CA ARG A 447 -20.97 -36.33 -14.36
C ARG A 447 -21.48 -36.90 -15.68
N ILE A 448 -20.61 -37.55 -16.43
CA ILE A 448 -20.92 -38.08 -17.76
C ILE A 448 -21.50 -39.48 -17.63
N THR A 449 -22.70 -39.70 -18.16
CA THR A 449 -23.40 -40.99 -18.06
C THR A 449 -23.39 -41.78 -19.37
N SER A 450 -23.20 -41.12 -20.51
CA SER A 450 -22.98 -41.76 -21.82
C SER A 450 -22.33 -40.82 -22.81
N GLY A 451 -21.38 -41.32 -23.58
CA GLY A 451 -20.64 -40.58 -24.62
C GLY A 451 -19.23 -41.14 -24.77
N THR A 452 -18.62 -40.96 -25.95
CA THR A 452 -17.23 -41.39 -26.20
C THR A 452 -16.41 -40.23 -26.71
N ASN A 453 -15.18 -40.10 -26.21
CA ASN A 453 -14.19 -39.15 -26.72
C ASN A 453 -14.62 -37.66 -26.59
N PHE A 454 -15.45 -37.35 -25.58
CA PHE A 454 -15.94 -36.00 -25.28
C PHE A 454 -14.85 -35.10 -24.71
N SER A 455 -15.08 -33.79 -24.75
CA SER A 455 -14.18 -32.78 -24.19
C SER A 455 -14.98 -31.55 -23.78
N LEU A 456 -14.67 -30.95 -22.64
CA LEU A 456 -15.32 -29.73 -22.17
C LEU A 456 -14.33 -28.56 -22.24
N ALA A 457 -14.72 -27.48 -22.91
CA ALA A 457 -13.92 -26.27 -23.03
C ALA A 457 -14.15 -25.31 -21.87
N GLU A 458 -15.41 -25.08 -21.46
CA GLU A 458 -15.73 -24.19 -20.32
C GLU A 458 -16.89 -24.76 -19.50
N MET A 459 -16.85 -24.51 -18.20
CA MET A 459 -17.98 -24.74 -17.28
C MET A 459 -18.25 -23.48 -16.47
N LYS A 460 -19.43 -22.91 -16.67
CA LYS A 460 -19.94 -21.78 -15.91
C LYS A 460 -21.07 -22.21 -14.99
N VAL A 461 -21.10 -21.67 -13.77
CA VAL A 461 -22.14 -21.90 -12.77
C VAL A 461 -22.67 -20.56 -12.35
N TYR A 462 -23.98 -20.37 -12.43
CA TYR A 462 -24.61 -19.12 -12.06
C TYR A 462 -25.52 -19.29 -10.85
N GLY A 463 -25.58 -18.23 -10.04
CA GLY A 463 -26.58 -18.05 -9.00
C GLY A 463 -27.85 -17.38 -9.52
N PRO A 464 -28.92 -17.35 -8.70
CA PRO A 464 -30.11 -16.59 -9.04
C PRO A 464 -29.73 -15.15 -9.38
N SER A 465 -30.28 -14.61 -10.48
CA SER A 465 -30.25 -13.18 -10.71
C SER A 465 -30.91 -12.53 -9.50
N ALA A 466 -30.14 -11.71 -8.78
CA ALA A 466 -30.71 -10.87 -7.74
C ALA A 466 -31.76 -9.98 -8.41
N GLY A 467 -33.03 -10.32 -8.21
CA GLY A 467 -34.11 -9.36 -8.38
C GLY A 467 -33.79 -8.19 -7.46
N TRP A 468 -33.73 -6.99 -8.03
CA TRP A 468 -33.46 -5.77 -7.31
C TRP A 468 -34.60 -5.50 -6.32
N TYR A 469 -34.32 -5.52 -5.02
CA TYR A 469 -35.32 -5.19 -3.99
C TYR A 469 -34.80 -4.05 -3.10
N GLY A 470 -34.98 -2.82 -3.59
CA GLY A 470 -34.63 -1.60 -2.86
C GLY A 470 -35.83 -0.94 -2.14
N GLY A 471 -35.75 -0.85 -0.81
CA GLY A 471 -36.30 0.25 -0.02
C GLY A 471 -37.76 0.17 0.47
N ALA A 472 -37.95 0.59 1.73
CA ALA A 472 -39.20 0.71 2.48
C ALA A 472 -39.58 2.19 2.74
N ALA A 473 -40.87 2.56 2.65
CA ALA A 473 -41.40 3.83 3.18
C ALA A 473 -42.49 3.56 4.24
N TYR A 474 -42.53 4.37 5.31
CA TYR A 474 -43.41 4.18 6.47
C TYR A 474 -44.73 4.95 6.37
N GLN A 475 -45.84 4.30 6.71
CA GLN A 475 -47.08 4.97 7.16
C GLN A 475 -47.48 4.38 8.52
N MET A 476 -47.65 5.23 9.54
CA MET A 476 -47.98 4.83 10.92
C MET A 476 -49.42 5.22 11.28
N ASP A 477 -50.23 4.27 11.75
CA ASP A 477 -51.52 4.54 12.41
C ASP A 477 -51.62 4.04 13.87
N GLY A 478 -50.52 3.57 14.46
CA GLY A 478 -50.47 3.15 15.87
C GLY A 478 -51.00 1.73 16.14
N THR A 479 -51.54 1.04 15.13
CA THR A 479 -51.93 -0.39 15.21
C THR A 479 -51.40 -1.23 14.05
N LEU A 480 -50.92 -0.59 12.99
CA LEU A 480 -50.43 -1.19 11.76
C LEU A 480 -49.13 -0.51 11.31
N THR A 481 -48.12 -1.29 10.92
CA THR A 481 -46.93 -0.78 10.22
C THR A 481 -46.97 -1.27 8.78
N ARG A 482 -47.15 -0.35 7.83
CA ARG A 482 -47.07 -0.65 6.39
C ARG A 482 -45.78 -0.09 5.81
N ILE A 483 -45.02 -0.96 5.17
CA ILE A 483 -43.83 -0.67 4.39
C ILE A 483 -44.22 -0.66 2.92
N TYR A 484 -44.09 0.50 2.27
CA TYR A 484 -44.34 0.65 0.83
C TYR A 484 -43.26 -0.08 0.03
N LEU A 485 -43.67 -0.91 -0.94
CA LEU A 485 -42.80 -1.44 -1.98
C LEU A 485 -43.12 -0.76 -3.31
N CYS A 486 -42.10 -0.28 -4.02
CA CYS A 486 -42.28 0.33 -5.34
C CYS A 486 -42.98 -0.65 -6.31
N HIS A 487 -43.87 -0.09 -7.14
CA HIS A 487 -44.80 -0.74 -8.08
C HIS A 487 -44.17 -1.68 -9.12
N TRP A 488 -42.83 -1.76 -9.21
CA TRP A 488 -42.11 -2.62 -10.16
C TRP A 488 -41.34 -3.77 -9.49
N MET A 489 -41.46 -3.88 -8.15
CA MET A 489 -40.87 -4.93 -7.32
C MET A 489 -41.87 -6.04 -6.96
N ALA A 490 -42.89 -6.29 -7.78
CA ALA A 490 -43.78 -7.42 -7.52
C ALA A 490 -43.00 -8.73 -7.69
N PRO A 491 -42.78 -9.54 -6.63
CA PRO A 491 -42.31 -10.90 -6.83
C PRO A 491 -43.33 -11.62 -7.72
N ASN A 492 -42.85 -12.51 -8.58
CA ASN A 492 -43.72 -13.56 -9.09
C ASN A 492 -44.25 -14.29 -7.82
N PRO A 493 -45.56 -14.42 -7.60
CA PRO A 493 -46.15 -14.98 -6.37
C PRO A 493 -45.79 -16.46 -6.11
N THR A 494 -44.81 -17.00 -6.83
CA THR A 494 -44.25 -18.34 -6.70
C THR A 494 -42.90 -18.39 -5.97
N ASN A 495 -42.25 -17.25 -5.67
CA ASN A 495 -41.00 -17.23 -4.89
C ASN A 495 -41.30 -16.92 -3.42
N SER A 496 -41.11 -17.91 -2.55
CA SER A 496 -41.17 -17.76 -1.09
C SER A 496 -40.00 -16.89 -0.61
N LEU A 497 -40.27 -15.65 -0.22
CA LEU A 497 -39.31 -14.73 0.43
C LEU A 497 -39.32 -14.90 1.96
N ASP A 498 -39.65 -16.10 2.47
CA ASP A 498 -39.96 -16.36 3.89
C ASP A 498 -38.79 -16.03 4.87
N ASP A 499 -37.61 -15.64 4.39
CA ASP A 499 -36.36 -15.52 5.16
C ASP A 499 -35.66 -14.12 5.17
N ASP A 500 -36.25 -13.05 4.63
CA ASP A 500 -35.47 -11.83 4.27
C ASP A 500 -35.70 -10.55 5.11
N LEU A 501 -36.53 -10.57 6.16
CA LEU A 501 -36.80 -9.39 7.01
C LEU A 501 -36.16 -9.50 8.40
N ILE A 502 -35.27 -8.55 8.74
CA ILE A 502 -34.54 -8.49 10.01
C ILE A 502 -35.10 -7.37 10.89
N LEU A 503 -35.39 -7.67 12.16
CA LEU A 503 -35.84 -6.69 13.15
C LEU A 503 -34.63 -6.01 13.82
N VAL A 504 -34.51 -4.68 13.68
CA VAL A 504 -33.25 -3.94 13.99
C VAL A 504 -33.27 -3.20 15.33
N LYS A 505 -34.38 -3.21 16.09
CA LYS A 505 -34.50 -2.44 17.36
C LYS A 505 -34.63 -3.34 18.59
N GLU A 506 -34.21 -2.83 19.75
CA GLU A 506 -34.14 -3.52 21.04
C GLU A 506 -35.37 -4.36 21.40
N GLY A 507 -35.11 -5.60 21.80
CA GLY A 507 -36.08 -6.60 22.22
C GLY A 507 -35.47 -8.00 22.13
N PRO A 508 -36.12 -9.05 22.67
CA PRO A 508 -35.59 -10.43 22.63
C PRO A 508 -35.45 -11.02 21.21
N LEU A 509 -35.93 -10.31 20.18
CA LEU A 509 -35.91 -10.71 18.77
C LEU A 509 -35.06 -9.76 17.89
N ALA A 510 -34.30 -8.82 18.48
CA ALA A 510 -33.39 -7.97 17.72
C ALA A 510 -32.33 -8.84 16.99
N GLY A 511 -32.05 -8.54 15.72
CA GLY A 511 -31.13 -9.30 14.87
C GLY A 511 -31.68 -10.64 14.36
N THR A 512 -32.92 -11.01 14.70
CA THR A 512 -33.53 -12.27 14.23
C THR A 512 -34.35 -12.07 12.96
N ILE A 513 -34.32 -13.09 12.09
CA ILE A 513 -35.23 -13.22 10.95
C ILE A 513 -36.61 -13.56 11.51
N VAL A 514 -37.63 -12.80 11.11
CA VAL A 514 -39.01 -13.00 11.58
C VAL A 514 -39.80 -13.76 10.51
N PRO A 515 -40.02 -15.09 10.66
CA PRO A 515 -40.79 -15.87 9.70
C PRO A 515 -42.27 -15.48 9.74
N TYR A 516 -42.93 -15.46 8.58
CA TYR A 516 -44.37 -15.24 8.50
C TYR A 516 -45.16 -16.49 8.87
N ASP A 517 -46.19 -16.34 9.71
CA ASP A 517 -47.15 -17.40 10.03
C ASP A 517 -48.59 -16.95 9.69
N GLU A 518 -49.09 -17.41 8.54
CA GLU A 518 -50.47 -17.21 8.07
C GLU A 518 -51.54 -17.71 9.06
N SER A 519 -51.18 -18.60 9.99
CA SER A 519 -52.11 -19.25 10.91
C SER A 519 -52.28 -18.55 12.26
N SER A 520 -51.54 -17.45 12.50
CA SER A 520 -51.46 -16.82 13.81
C SER A 520 -52.23 -15.49 13.93
N ASN A 521 -52.92 -15.31 15.07
CA ASN A 521 -53.71 -14.10 15.39
C ASN A 521 -52.77 -12.92 15.73
N ASP A 522 -53.31 -11.68 15.83
CA ASP A 522 -52.64 -10.37 16.03
C ASP A 522 -51.59 -10.25 17.18
N THR A 523 -51.26 -11.34 17.87
CA THR A 523 -50.30 -11.45 18.97
C THR A 523 -48.91 -11.96 18.57
N THR A 524 -48.74 -12.51 17.37
CA THR A 524 -47.45 -13.05 16.89
C THR A 524 -46.83 -12.08 15.90
N LEU A 525 -45.52 -11.82 16.04
CA LEU A 525 -44.80 -10.93 15.14
C LEU A 525 -44.58 -11.64 13.78
N GLY A 526 -45.03 -11.04 12.69
CA GLY A 526 -44.89 -11.57 11.33
C GLY A 526 -45.26 -10.52 10.27
N TRP A 527 -44.89 -10.74 9.01
CA TRP A 527 -45.12 -9.79 7.91
C TRP A 527 -45.76 -10.49 6.70
N HIS A 528 -46.62 -9.78 5.96
CA HIS A 528 -47.20 -10.31 4.71
C HIS A 528 -47.38 -9.23 3.67
N PHE A 529 -47.51 -9.65 2.41
CA PHE A 529 -47.81 -8.73 1.32
C PHE A 529 -49.31 -8.40 1.29
N VAL A 530 -49.64 -7.12 1.22
CA VAL A 530 -50.98 -6.62 0.96
C VAL A 530 -50.95 -5.80 -0.32
N GLU A 531 -51.87 -6.03 -1.23
CA GLU A 531 -52.01 -5.23 -2.44
C GLU A 531 -53.18 -4.26 -2.28
N ASP A 532 -52.91 -2.96 -2.27
CA ASP A 532 -53.92 -1.89 -2.13
C ASP A 532 -53.90 -0.95 -3.35
N LEU A 533 -55.07 -0.44 -3.73
CA LEU A 533 -55.19 0.61 -4.74
C LEU A 533 -54.99 1.98 -4.09
N VAL A 534 -53.87 2.64 -4.38
CA VAL A 534 -53.58 3.99 -3.85
C VAL A 534 -53.71 5.04 -4.94
N GLU A 535 -54.41 6.14 -4.64
CA GLU A 535 -54.34 7.38 -5.43
C GLU A 535 -53.02 8.08 -5.13
N VAL A 536 -52.16 8.19 -6.14
CA VAL A 536 -50.91 8.94 -6.02
C VAL A 536 -51.25 10.44 -5.93
N PRO A 537 -50.87 11.16 -4.87
CA PRO A 537 -51.12 12.59 -4.76
C PRO A 537 -50.59 13.33 -5.99
N GLY A 538 -51.47 14.01 -6.73
CA GLY A 538 -51.11 14.72 -7.95
C GLY A 538 -51.35 13.98 -9.27
N THR A 539 -51.91 12.76 -9.26
CA THR A 539 -52.31 12.05 -10.49
C THR A 539 -53.79 11.61 -10.45
N VAL A 540 -54.37 11.34 -11.63
CA VAL A 540 -55.77 10.86 -11.79
C VAL A 540 -55.85 9.33 -11.92
N LYS A 541 -54.78 8.60 -11.55
CA LYS A 541 -54.69 7.14 -11.72
C LYS A 541 -54.55 6.44 -10.37
N THR A 542 -55.36 5.41 -10.17
CA THR A 542 -55.17 4.42 -9.10
C THR A 542 -54.21 3.34 -9.60
N THR A 543 -53.17 3.04 -8.82
CA THR A 543 -52.21 1.97 -9.12
C THR A 543 -52.22 0.93 -8.01
N SER A 544 -52.22 -0.35 -8.41
CA SER A 544 -52.09 -1.49 -7.50
C SER A 544 -50.73 -1.45 -6.84
N THR A 545 -50.66 -1.31 -5.53
CA THR A 545 -49.42 -1.08 -4.79
C THR A 545 -49.25 -2.18 -3.76
N LEU A 546 -48.08 -2.82 -3.75
CA LEU A 546 -47.75 -3.86 -2.79
C LEU A 546 -47.18 -3.23 -1.51
N PHE A 547 -47.68 -3.65 -0.36
CA PHE A 547 -47.25 -3.25 0.96
C PHE A 547 -46.73 -4.47 1.71
N ILE A 548 -45.66 -4.32 2.50
CA ILE A 548 -45.38 -5.27 3.58
C ILE A 548 -46.12 -4.76 4.81
N GLU A 549 -47.12 -5.52 5.26
CA GLU A 549 -47.86 -5.25 6.49
C GLU A 549 -47.26 -6.09 7.62
N ILE A 550 -46.69 -5.40 8.61
CA ILE A 550 -46.13 -6.04 9.81
C ILE A 550 -47.21 -6.08 10.88
N ARG A 551 -47.53 -7.28 11.35
CA ARG A 551 -48.45 -7.54 12.46
C ARG A 551 -47.67 -8.07 13.66
N GLY A 552 -48.12 -7.72 14.86
CA GLY A 552 -47.49 -8.15 16.10
C GLY A 552 -47.81 -7.24 17.30
N PRO A 553 -47.28 -7.54 18.49
CA PRO A 553 -47.53 -6.78 19.72
C PRO A 553 -47.16 -5.28 19.58
N PRO A 554 -47.92 -4.35 20.20
CA PRO A 554 -47.71 -2.89 20.12
C PRO A 554 -46.27 -2.44 20.41
N GLU A 555 -45.52 -3.17 21.24
CA GLU A 555 -44.11 -2.87 21.53
C GLU A 555 -43.15 -2.95 20.33
N TYR A 556 -43.53 -3.66 19.26
CA TYR A 556 -42.73 -3.77 18.03
C TYR A 556 -43.13 -2.76 16.94
N HIS A 557 -44.26 -2.05 17.12
CA HIS A 557 -44.69 -0.99 16.21
C HIS A 557 -43.84 0.26 16.44
N GLY A 558 -43.20 0.78 15.38
CA GLY A 558 -42.21 1.86 15.48
C GLY A 558 -40.75 1.40 15.63
N ASN A 559 -40.47 0.13 15.32
CA ASN A 559 -39.10 -0.40 15.13
C ASN A 559 -38.65 -0.28 13.67
N THR A 560 -37.33 -0.14 13.46
CA THR A 560 -36.73 -0.16 12.11
C THR A 560 -36.59 -1.61 11.66
N PHE A 561 -37.01 -1.90 10.43
CA PHE A 561 -36.85 -3.19 9.78
C PHE A 561 -35.93 -3.00 8.59
N VAL A 562 -35.00 -3.93 8.38
CA VAL A 562 -34.10 -3.93 7.23
C VAL A 562 -34.35 -5.19 6.41
N ILE A 563 -34.47 -5.00 5.10
CA ILE A 563 -34.57 -6.09 4.13
C ILE A 563 -33.15 -6.53 3.80
N LYS A 564 -32.93 -7.85 3.83
CA LYS A 564 -31.69 -8.48 3.37
C LYS A 564 -31.58 -8.35 1.85
N ASP A 565 -31.02 -7.23 1.39
CA ASP A 565 -30.76 -6.94 -0.02
C ASP A 565 -29.28 -6.69 -0.25
N ASP A 566 -28.80 -7.01 -1.46
CA ASP A 566 -27.38 -6.93 -1.85
C ASP A 566 -26.81 -5.51 -1.71
N PHE A 567 -27.67 -4.47 -1.74
CA PHE A 567 -27.24 -3.09 -1.52
C PHE A 567 -27.09 -2.67 -0.07
N ASN A 568 -27.77 -3.34 0.86
CA ASN A 568 -27.64 -3.07 2.29
C ASN A 568 -26.40 -3.77 2.88
N TYR A 569 -25.90 -4.83 2.24
CA TYR A 569 -24.64 -5.49 2.57
C TYR A 569 -23.50 -4.90 1.74
N ILE A 570 -22.72 -4.03 2.36
CA ILE A 570 -21.69 -3.22 1.70
C ILE A 570 -20.31 -3.83 1.95
N PRO A 571 -19.66 -4.45 0.95
CA PRO A 571 -18.28 -4.90 1.08
C PRO A 571 -17.36 -3.73 1.43
N THR A 572 -16.52 -3.92 2.45
CA THR A 572 -15.62 -2.88 2.91
C THR A 572 -14.32 -3.44 3.49
N ASP A 573 -13.21 -2.79 3.15
CA ASP A 573 -11.91 -3.00 3.77
C ASP A 573 -11.69 -2.09 4.98
N LEU A 574 -12.64 -1.21 5.30
CA LEU A 574 -12.60 -0.42 6.55
C LEU A 574 -12.55 -1.33 7.78
N TYR A 575 -13.11 -2.54 7.69
CA TYR A 575 -13.02 -3.58 8.73
C TYR A 575 -11.58 -3.87 9.16
N TYR A 576 -10.65 -3.93 8.20
CA TYR A 576 -9.22 -4.20 8.46
C TYR A 576 -8.45 -2.97 8.95
N ALA A 577 -8.99 -1.77 8.71
CA ALA A 577 -8.34 -0.49 8.97
C ALA A 577 -8.79 0.15 10.29
N ASP A 578 -10.07 -0.02 10.66
CA ASP A 578 -10.66 0.38 11.95
C ASP A 578 -10.29 -0.66 13.01
N ILE A 579 -9.17 -0.45 13.70
CA ILE A 579 -8.55 -1.44 14.59
C ILE A 579 -8.23 -0.81 15.94
N GLN A 580 -9.21 -0.79 16.85
CA GLN A 580 -8.90 -0.50 18.25
C GLN A 580 -8.06 -1.66 18.81
N ALA A 581 -6.80 -1.37 19.17
CA ALA A 581 -5.84 -2.36 19.65
C ALA A 581 -6.34 -3.12 20.90
N SER A 582 -5.97 -4.40 21.05
CA SER A 582 -6.54 -5.33 22.04
C SER A 582 -6.05 -5.14 23.49
N GLU A 583 -5.03 -4.33 23.74
CA GLU A 583 -4.47 -4.08 25.09
C GLU A 583 -5.28 -3.09 25.95
N TYR A 584 -6.60 -3.03 25.77
CA TYR A 584 -7.47 -2.03 26.39
C TYR A 584 -8.50 -2.70 27.30
N PRO A 585 -8.92 -2.03 28.38
CA PRO A 585 -9.90 -2.59 29.30
C PRO A 585 -11.21 -2.93 28.56
N SER A 586 -11.71 -4.13 28.85
CA SER A 586 -12.86 -4.84 28.25
C SER A 586 -14.21 -4.11 28.27
N SER A 587 -14.27 -2.84 28.63
CA SER A 587 -15.51 -2.07 28.75
C SER A 587 -15.95 -1.36 27.45
N THR A 588 -15.11 -1.38 26.40
CA THR A 588 -15.45 -0.93 25.04
C THR A 588 -14.96 -2.00 24.07
N ASN A 589 -15.72 -3.09 23.94
CA ASN A 589 -15.32 -4.23 23.11
C ASN A 589 -15.51 -3.84 21.64
N HIS A 590 -14.49 -3.24 21.00
CA HIS A 590 -14.50 -2.86 19.58
C HIS A 590 -14.57 -4.11 18.70
N ASP A 591 -15.80 -4.53 18.53
CA ASP A 591 -16.23 -5.68 17.77
C ASP A 591 -17.22 -5.19 16.72
N TRP A 592 -16.94 -5.60 15.47
CA TRP A 592 -17.76 -5.26 14.32
C TRP A 592 -18.94 -6.22 14.18
N ASP A 593 -19.05 -7.23 15.05
CA ASP A 593 -20.19 -8.15 15.21
C ASP A 593 -20.28 -8.46 16.73
N ALA A 594 -20.65 -7.45 17.50
CA ALA A 594 -20.57 -7.45 18.96
C ALA A 594 -21.64 -8.34 19.61
N ASP A 595 -22.80 -8.47 18.97
CA ASP A 595 -23.91 -9.32 19.39
C ASP A 595 -23.81 -10.76 18.83
N ARG A 596 -22.87 -11.01 17.91
CA ARG A 596 -22.57 -12.32 17.30
C ARG A 596 -23.69 -12.87 16.46
N ASN A 597 -24.43 -11.99 15.79
CA ASN A 597 -25.49 -12.36 14.87
C ASN A 597 -24.95 -12.66 13.45
N GLY A 598 -23.66 -12.39 13.19
CA GLY A 598 -23.01 -12.62 11.88
C GLY A 598 -23.29 -11.52 10.85
N ILE A 599 -23.94 -10.44 11.27
CA ILE A 599 -24.12 -9.18 10.58
C ILE A 599 -23.06 -8.24 11.16
N TYR A 600 -22.37 -7.51 10.27
CA TYR A 600 -21.26 -6.68 10.69
C TYR A 600 -21.55 -5.20 10.48
N GLY A 601 -21.06 -4.33 11.35
CA GLY A 601 -21.06 -2.90 11.11
C GLY A 601 -22.37 -2.17 11.46
N GLU A 602 -23.24 -2.80 12.26
CA GLU A 602 -24.57 -2.31 12.62
C GLU A 602 -24.55 -1.03 13.47
N ARG A 603 -25.15 0.04 12.94
CA ARG A 603 -25.13 1.38 13.56
C ARG A 603 -26.50 2.02 13.82
N TYR A 604 -27.59 1.25 13.74
CA TYR A 604 -28.95 1.81 13.77
C TYR A 604 -29.41 2.16 15.19
N SER A 605 -29.52 3.47 15.49
CA SER A 605 -30.21 4.03 16.68
C SER A 605 -29.82 3.42 18.03
N GLY A 606 -28.51 3.38 18.31
CA GLY A 606 -27.92 2.74 19.48
C GLY A 606 -26.96 1.66 18.97
N GLU A 607 -25.66 1.94 19.04
CA GLU A 607 -24.55 1.11 18.51
C GLU A 607 -24.72 -0.37 18.91
N LEU A 608 -25.37 -1.18 18.07
CA LEU A 608 -25.49 -2.63 18.23
C LEU A 608 -24.10 -3.24 18.12
N ASP A 609 -23.36 -2.82 17.08
CA ASP A 609 -21.94 -3.07 16.94
C ASP A 609 -21.11 -1.86 17.38
N SER A 610 -19.95 -2.15 17.98
CA SER A 610 -19.03 -1.15 18.50
C SER A 610 -18.07 -0.65 17.42
N VAL A 611 -18.61 -0.18 16.30
CA VAL A 611 -17.82 0.25 15.13
C VAL A 611 -17.42 1.71 15.25
N ASN A 612 -16.13 1.98 15.39
CA ASN A 612 -15.58 3.33 15.49
C ASN A 612 -15.59 4.10 14.14
N GLY A 613 -15.30 3.43 13.01
CA GLY A 613 -15.40 4.03 11.67
C GLY A 613 -14.26 4.97 11.27
N ILE A 614 -13.24 5.09 12.11
CA ILE A 614 -12.01 5.82 11.80
C ILE A 614 -10.90 4.79 11.64
N ALA A 615 -10.13 4.86 10.56
CA ALA A 615 -9.01 3.95 10.38
C ALA A 615 -7.79 4.36 11.22
N ASP A 616 -7.22 3.39 11.93
CA ASP A 616 -5.99 3.52 12.70
C ASP A 616 -4.74 3.26 11.85
N ILE A 617 -4.89 2.44 10.80
CA ILE A 617 -3.88 2.11 9.81
C ILE A 617 -4.41 2.36 8.39
N TYR A 618 -3.49 2.54 7.46
CA TYR A 618 -3.82 2.79 6.05
C TYR A 618 -3.88 1.46 5.29
N VAL A 619 -5.07 1.12 4.79
CA VAL A 619 -5.32 -0.13 4.07
C VAL A 619 -5.60 0.16 2.59
N GLY A 620 -5.01 -0.65 1.72
CA GLY A 620 -5.36 -0.76 0.31
C GLY A 620 -5.37 -2.23 -0.12
N ARG A 621 -5.98 -2.53 -1.26
CA ARG A 621 -6.12 -3.91 -1.79
C ARG A 621 -5.49 -4.06 -3.17
N ALA A 622 -4.78 -5.16 -3.38
CA ALA A 622 -4.44 -5.66 -4.70
C ALA A 622 -5.41 -6.80 -5.04
N PRO A 623 -6.38 -6.60 -5.96
CA PRO A 623 -7.38 -7.61 -6.31
C PRO A 623 -6.75 -8.66 -7.23
N VAL A 624 -5.97 -9.59 -6.70
CA VAL A 624 -5.18 -10.56 -7.49
C VAL A 624 -5.45 -11.97 -7.02
N GLU A 625 -5.49 -12.93 -7.94
CA GLU A 625 -5.63 -14.36 -7.60
C GLU A 625 -4.39 -15.16 -7.98
N THR A 626 -3.70 -14.71 -9.03
CA THR A 626 -2.56 -15.42 -9.62
C THR A 626 -1.23 -14.66 -9.45
N PRO A 627 -0.08 -15.36 -9.45
CA PRO A 627 1.23 -14.72 -9.48
C PRO A 627 1.39 -13.74 -10.64
N GLU A 628 0.81 -14.04 -11.81
CA GLU A 628 0.86 -13.20 -13.00
C GLU A 628 0.11 -11.88 -12.82
N GLU A 629 -1.08 -11.91 -12.21
CA GLU A 629 -1.84 -10.70 -11.83
C GLU A 629 -1.10 -9.87 -10.78
N ALA A 630 -0.53 -10.55 -9.77
CA ALA A 630 0.30 -9.90 -8.78
C ALA A 630 1.53 -9.23 -9.41
N GLU A 631 2.14 -9.83 -10.44
CA GLU A 631 3.27 -9.24 -11.17
C GLU A 631 2.85 -7.95 -11.88
N ILE A 632 1.69 -7.94 -12.54
CA ILE A 632 1.16 -6.75 -13.21
C ILE A 632 0.92 -5.62 -12.21
N PHE A 633 0.29 -5.92 -11.09
CA PHE A 633 0.04 -4.95 -10.02
C PHE A 633 1.34 -4.35 -9.48
N VAL A 634 2.30 -5.20 -9.10
CA VAL A 634 3.58 -4.78 -8.53
C VAL A 634 4.41 -3.99 -9.55
N ASP A 635 4.45 -4.42 -10.80
CA ASP A 635 5.22 -3.76 -11.84
C ASP A 635 4.66 -2.38 -12.17
N LYS A 636 3.33 -2.20 -12.19
CA LYS A 636 2.72 -0.87 -12.41
C LYS A 636 3.11 0.12 -11.31
N ILE A 637 3.05 -0.28 -10.05
CA ILE A 637 3.44 0.59 -8.91
C ILE A 637 4.92 0.96 -8.98
N ILE A 638 5.80 -0.03 -9.16
CA ILE A 638 7.24 0.21 -9.23
C ILE A 638 7.58 1.07 -10.47
N CYS A 639 6.91 0.88 -11.60
CA CYS A 639 7.09 1.71 -12.79
C CYS A 639 6.63 3.15 -12.56
N TYR A 640 5.46 3.35 -11.94
CA TYR A 640 4.93 4.67 -11.60
C TYR A 640 5.94 5.46 -10.74
N GLU A 641 6.48 4.84 -9.68
CA GLU A 641 7.39 5.49 -8.73
C GLU A 641 8.83 5.66 -9.23
N LYS A 642 9.29 4.81 -10.16
CA LYS A 642 10.61 4.99 -10.80
C LYS A 642 10.60 6.02 -11.92
N SER A 643 9.42 6.38 -12.42
CA SER A 643 9.21 7.31 -13.54
C SER A 643 10.23 7.09 -14.66
N VAL A 644 10.29 5.87 -15.19
CA VAL A 644 11.13 5.58 -16.36
C VAL A 644 10.25 5.68 -17.60
N ASP A 645 10.57 6.69 -18.40
CA ASP A 645 10.28 6.80 -19.82
C ASP A 645 10.38 5.41 -20.47
N LYS A 646 9.26 4.81 -20.89
CA LYS A 646 9.37 3.57 -21.66
C LYS A 646 9.93 3.83 -23.06
N ASP A 647 9.69 4.99 -23.68
CA ASP A 647 10.17 5.26 -25.05
C ASP A 647 10.11 6.77 -25.41
N GLU A 648 11.00 7.61 -24.85
CA GLU A 648 11.19 9.04 -25.24
C GLU A 648 9.95 9.98 -25.12
N HIS A 649 8.87 9.56 -24.46
CA HIS A 649 7.71 10.42 -24.21
C HIS A 649 7.94 11.18 -22.90
N GLN A 650 8.58 12.34 -23.01
CA GLN A 650 8.64 13.30 -21.90
C GLN A 650 7.25 13.41 -21.27
N LEU A 651 7.15 13.10 -19.96
CA LEU A 651 5.95 13.41 -19.17
C LEU A 651 5.46 14.80 -19.58
N PRO A 652 4.18 14.98 -19.95
CA PRO A 652 3.64 16.28 -20.32
C PRO A 652 4.11 17.37 -19.35
N ARG A 653 4.35 18.60 -19.81
CA ARG A 653 4.91 19.68 -18.96
C ARG A 653 4.15 19.85 -17.63
N ASP A 654 2.86 19.54 -17.64
CA ASP A 654 1.93 19.71 -16.52
C ASP A 654 1.44 18.39 -15.90
N PHE A 655 2.10 17.26 -16.22
CA PHE A 655 1.64 15.90 -15.90
C PHE A 655 1.25 15.67 -14.43
N ALA A 656 2.09 16.10 -13.49
CA ALA A 656 1.95 15.74 -12.08
C ALA A 656 0.71 16.32 -11.36
N VAL A 657 0.05 17.29 -11.99
CA VAL A 657 -1.16 17.97 -11.50
C VAL A 657 -2.28 17.94 -12.52
N SER A 658 -2.11 17.14 -13.58
CA SER A 658 -3.06 16.99 -14.67
C SER A 658 -4.18 16.07 -14.22
N ILE A 659 -5.38 16.64 -14.04
CA ILE A 659 -6.60 15.92 -13.73
C ILE A 659 -7.50 15.93 -14.97
N LEU A 660 -7.83 14.74 -15.47
CA LEU A 660 -8.96 14.58 -16.37
C LEU A 660 -10.24 14.52 -15.52
N LEU A 661 -11.11 15.50 -15.72
CA LEU A 661 -12.46 15.50 -15.18
C LEU A 661 -13.42 15.13 -16.32
N GLY A 662 -14.08 13.98 -16.20
CA GLY A 662 -15.07 13.49 -17.15
C GLY A 662 -16.44 13.32 -16.50
N SER A 663 -17.50 13.61 -17.26
CA SER A 663 -18.88 13.31 -16.84
C SER A 663 -19.77 12.92 -18.00
N GLU A 664 -20.62 11.93 -17.76
CA GLU A 664 -21.80 11.64 -18.56
C GLU A 664 -22.97 12.51 -18.07
N ASN A 665 -23.85 12.93 -18.98
CA ASN A 665 -25.10 13.63 -18.65
C ASN A 665 -26.27 12.64 -18.85
N TRP A 666 -26.97 12.29 -17.78
CA TRP A 666 -28.19 11.48 -17.86
C TRP A 666 -29.40 12.29 -17.38
N GLY A 667 -30.24 12.72 -18.32
CA GLY A 667 -31.44 13.52 -18.01
C GLY A 667 -32.30 13.88 -19.23
N GLY A 668 -31.80 13.75 -20.46
CA GLY A 668 -32.53 14.24 -21.63
C GLY A 668 -32.66 15.77 -21.62
N ASN A 669 -33.23 16.33 -22.69
CA ASN A 669 -33.40 17.77 -22.89
C ASN A 669 -34.35 18.44 -21.86
N VAL A 670 -34.02 18.45 -20.57
CA VAL A 670 -34.75 19.19 -19.55
C VAL A 670 -34.05 20.54 -19.39
N PRO A 671 -34.66 21.66 -19.83
CA PRO A 671 -33.95 22.94 -20.00
C PRO A 671 -33.46 23.62 -18.71
N ASN A 672 -33.60 23.02 -17.53
CA ASN A 672 -33.36 23.67 -16.24
C ASN A 672 -32.80 22.76 -15.13
N TYR A 673 -32.44 21.50 -15.41
CA TYR A 673 -31.89 20.60 -14.40
C TYR A 673 -30.67 19.87 -14.95
N LEU A 674 -29.50 20.33 -14.51
CA LEU A 674 -28.21 19.70 -14.73
C LEU A 674 -28.21 18.33 -14.03
N ASP A 675 -27.70 17.28 -14.66
CA ASP A 675 -27.21 16.12 -13.89
C ASP A 675 -26.16 16.64 -12.89
N GLY A 676 -26.30 16.28 -11.62
CA GLY A 676 -25.38 16.69 -10.56
C GLY A 676 -23.92 16.35 -10.89
N SER A 677 -23.66 15.31 -11.69
CA SER A 677 -22.35 14.78 -12.03
C SER A 677 -21.40 15.82 -12.66
N ALA A 678 -21.82 16.54 -13.71
CA ALA A 678 -20.98 17.54 -14.38
C ALA A 678 -20.79 18.81 -13.52
N ALA A 679 -21.87 19.27 -12.89
CA ALA A 679 -21.83 20.42 -11.98
C ALA A 679 -20.90 20.16 -10.78
N GLY A 680 -20.93 18.94 -10.23
CA GLY A 680 -20.06 18.50 -9.15
C GLY A 680 -18.57 18.54 -9.51
N LYS A 681 -18.21 18.02 -10.70
CA LYS A 681 -16.82 18.09 -11.19
C LYS A 681 -16.35 19.53 -11.39
N GLU A 682 -17.24 20.40 -11.88
CA GLU A 682 -16.92 21.82 -12.04
C GLU A 682 -16.75 22.54 -10.69
N ASN A 683 -17.56 22.22 -9.69
CA ASN A 683 -17.41 22.75 -8.33
C ASN A 683 -16.11 22.28 -7.67
N ILE A 684 -15.70 21.02 -7.86
CA ILE A 684 -14.39 20.52 -7.42
C ILE A 684 -13.27 21.32 -8.09
N ARG A 685 -13.35 21.51 -9.42
CA ARG A 685 -12.38 22.31 -10.18
C ARG A 685 -12.25 23.72 -9.62
N HIS A 686 -13.37 24.41 -9.41
CA HIS A 686 -13.38 25.76 -8.83
C HIS A 686 -12.78 25.80 -7.42
N SER A 687 -13.11 24.82 -6.57
CA SER A 687 -12.60 24.73 -5.20
C SER A 687 -11.07 24.56 -5.20
N LEU A 688 -10.55 23.63 -6.00
CA LEU A 688 -9.10 23.39 -6.11
C LEU A 688 -8.36 24.60 -6.71
N LEU A 689 -8.93 25.29 -7.70
CA LEU A 689 -8.35 26.52 -8.25
C LEU A 689 -8.41 27.70 -7.27
N SER A 690 -9.43 27.78 -6.43
CA SER A 690 -9.51 28.80 -5.37
C SER A 690 -8.46 28.57 -4.29
N PHE A 691 -8.13 27.31 -4.02
CA PHE A 691 -7.09 26.91 -3.08
C PHE A 691 -5.69 27.24 -3.60
N ASP A 692 -5.34 26.80 -4.81
CA ASP A 692 -4.08 27.17 -5.47
C ASP A 692 -4.18 27.07 -7.00
N SER A 693 -4.64 28.15 -7.64
CA SER A 693 -4.77 28.24 -9.10
C SER A 693 -3.48 28.01 -9.89
N SER A 694 -2.31 28.13 -9.26
CA SER A 694 -1.02 27.97 -9.94
C SER A 694 -0.58 26.51 -10.08
N ARG A 695 -1.24 25.61 -9.32
CA ARG A 695 -0.81 24.21 -9.19
C ARG A 695 -1.64 23.22 -9.98
N TRP A 696 -2.86 23.52 -10.40
CA TRP A 696 -3.73 22.51 -11.00
C TRP A 696 -3.90 22.71 -12.51
N VAL A 697 -3.82 21.61 -13.26
CA VAL A 697 -4.12 21.61 -14.70
C VAL A 697 -5.26 20.64 -14.97
N PHE A 698 -6.34 21.14 -15.56
CA PHE A 698 -7.56 20.35 -15.79
C PHE A 698 -7.80 20.15 -17.27
N THR A 699 -7.95 18.89 -17.68
CA THR A 699 -8.60 18.54 -18.94
C THR A 699 -10.06 18.22 -18.61
N ARG A 700 -10.99 18.97 -19.21
CA ARG A 700 -12.42 18.78 -19.02
C ARG A 700 -12.99 18.00 -20.20
N ARG A 701 -13.76 16.95 -19.92
CA ARG A 701 -14.53 16.16 -20.89
C ARG A 701 -15.94 15.91 -20.34
N TYR A 702 -16.61 17.03 -20.12
CA TYR A 702 -18.04 17.19 -19.86
C TYR A 702 -18.46 18.44 -20.64
N GLU A 703 -19.76 18.71 -20.74
CA GLU A 703 -20.32 19.80 -21.57
C GLU A 703 -19.50 21.10 -21.48
N ASP A 704 -19.27 21.75 -22.62
CA ASP A 704 -18.43 22.96 -22.73
C ASP A 704 -19.15 24.17 -22.09
N TYR A 705 -19.18 24.17 -20.76
CA TYR A 705 -19.67 25.26 -19.93
C TYR A 705 -18.70 26.43 -20.14
N LYS A 706 -19.10 27.40 -20.96
CA LYS A 706 -18.51 28.74 -20.85
C LYS A 706 -18.86 29.24 -19.45
N ASP A 707 -17.84 29.59 -18.68
CA ASP A 707 -17.94 30.19 -17.34
C ASP A 707 -19.24 31.01 -17.23
N VAL A 708 -20.27 30.49 -16.55
CA VAL A 708 -21.64 30.97 -16.77
C VAL A 708 -21.78 32.47 -16.49
N PRO A 709 -22.25 33.25 -17.49
CA PRO A 709 -22.80 34.56 -17.24
C PRO A 709 -24.34 34.47 -17.16
N ALA A 710 -24.89 34.93 -16.04
CA ALA A 710 -26.30 35.24 -15.76
C ALA A 710 -27.38 34.15 -16.03
N PRO A 711 -28.50 34.15 -15.27
CA PRO A 711 -29.49 33.08 -15.27
C PRO A 711 -30.39 32.97 -16.52
N ASP A 712 -30.20 33.80 -17.54
CA ASP A 712 -31.12 33.96 -18.67
C ASP A 712 -30.62 33.37 -20.01
N GLN A 713 -29.49 32.66 -20.00
CA GLN A 713 -28.99 31.94 -21.18
C GLN A 713 -28.97 30.43 -20.91
N THR A 714 -29.80 29.67 -21.62
CA THR A 714 -29.60 28.22 -21.75
C THR A 714 -28.34 28.00 -22.58
N PRO A 715 -27.26 27.42 -22.01
CA PRO A 715 -26.08 27.10 -22.79
C PRO A 715 -26.46 26.10 -23.88
N ASP A 716 -25.87 26.25 -25.08
CA ASP A 716 -25.94 25.23 -26.12
C ASP A 716 -25.01 24.08 -25.67
N LEU A 717 -25.56 23.12 -24.92
CA LEU A 717 -24.80 22.03 -24.31
C LEU A 717 -24.36 21.04 -25.39
N LYS A 718 -23.05 20.83 -25.53
CA LYS A 718 -22.49 19.75 -26.35
C LYS A 718 -21.88 18.70 -25.42
N GLU A 719 -22.55 17.56 -25.28
CA GLU A 719 -22.08 16.40 -24.52
C GLU A 719 -20.72 15.90 -25.02
N ALA A 720 -19.87 15.46 -24.10
CA ALA A 720 -18.63 14.76 -24.44
C ALA A 720 -18.96 13.33 -24.88
N SER A 721 -18.53 12.96 -26.07
CA SER A 721 -18.66 11.60 -26.58
C SER A 721 -17.70 10.64 -25.86
N LYS A 722 -18.05 9.36 -25.84
CA LYS A 722 -17.16 8.25 -25.43
C LYS A 722 -15.75 8.38 -26.03
N GLN A 723 -15.66 8.73 -27.32
CA GLN A 723 -14.37 8.88 -28.00
C GLN A 723 -13.57 10.07 -27.47
N GLU A 724 -14.20 11.21 -27.18
CA GLU A 724 -13.53 12.39 -26.62
C GLU A 724 -12.99 12.12 -25.20
N ILE A 725 -13.66 11.27 -24.41
CA ILE A 725 -13.16 10.80 -23.11
C ILE A 725 -11.97 9.86 -23.29
N LEU A 726 -12.08 8.85 -24.17
CA LEU A 726 -10.99 7.92 -24.45
C LEU A 726 -9.74 8.63 -24.99
N ASP A 727 -9.93 9.60 -25.89
CA ASP A 727 -8.83 10.39 -26.44
C ASP A 727 -8.17 11.23 -25.34
N ALA A 728 -8.94 11.78 -24.39
CA ALA A 728 -8.38 12.50 -23.25
C ALA A 728 -7.60 11.58 -22.31
N ILE A 729 -8.07 10.37 -22.04
CA ILE A 729 -7.32 9.39 -21.25
C ILE A 729 -5.99 9.06 -21.95
N LYS A 730 -6.00 8.92 -23.28
CA LYS A 730 -4.80 8.69 -24.12
C LYS A 730 -3.82 9.86 -24.14
N GLU A 731 -4.26 11.09 -23.88
CA GLU A 731 -3.38 12.27 -23.77
C GLU A 731 -2.43 12.17 -22.56
N GLY A 732 -2.78 11.36 -21.55
CA GLY A 732 -1.92 11.03 -20.41
C GLY A 732 -2.07 12.00 -19.23
N HIS A 733 -2.78 11.56 -18.20
CA HIS A 733 -3.05 12.31 -16.96
C HIS A 733 -2.50 11.57 -15.75
N ASN A 734 -2.12 12.30 -14.70
CA ASN A 734 -1.76 11.66 -13.44
C ASN A 734 -3.01 11.18 -12.69
N VAL A 735 -4.13 11.89 -12.86
CA VAL A 735 -5.42 11.55 -12.25
C VAL A 735 -6.51 11.53 -13.32
N VAL A 736 -7.32 10.46 -13.32
CA VAL A 736 -8.53 10.33 -14.13
C VAL A 736 -9.72 10.23 -13.18
N SER A 737 -10.50 11.29 -13.11
CA SER A 737 -11.65 11.38 -12.23
C SER A 737 -12.94 11.49 -13.04
N LEU A 738 -13.71 10.41 -13.02
CA LEU A 738 -14.92 10.26 -13.84
C LEU A 738 -16.16 10.25 -12.94
N SER A 739 -17.17 11.02 -13.32
CA SER A 739 -18.49 11.02 -12.67
C SER A 739 -19.53 10.46 -13.62
N SER A 740 -20.29 9.47 -13.19
CA SER A 740 -21.47 9.01 -13.91
C SER A 740 -22.29 8.09 -12.99
N HIS A 741 -23.37 7.56 -13.53
CA HIS A 741 -23.81 6.22 -13.18
C HIS A 741 -22.66 5.21 -13.33
N GLY A 742 -22.76 4.14 -12.57
CA GLY A 742 -21.79 3.06 -12.64
C GLY A 742 -22.45 1.72 -12.39
N SER A 743 -21.84 0.70 -12.96
CA SER A 743 -22.10 -0.69 -12.65
C SER A 743 -20.77 -1.41 -12.49
N SER A 744 -20.80 -2.72 -12.23
CA SER A 744 -19.57 -3.51 -12.13
C SER A 744 -18.68 -3.32 -13.36
N GLY A 745 -19.23 -3.29 -14.58
CA GLY A 745 -18.43 -3.20 -15.81
C GLY A 745 -18.49 -1.86 -16.54
N TYR A 746 -19.02 -0.79 -15.92
CA TYR A 746 -19.33 0.47 -16.61
C TYR A 746 -19.02 1.71 -15.78
N LEU A 747 -18.38 2.71 -16.42
CA LEU A 747 -18.17 4.04 -15.86
C LEU A 747 -18.10 5.10 -16.98
N CYS A 748 -19.00 6.09 -16.97
CA CYS A 748 -18.89 7.31 -17.79
C CYS A 748 -18.69 7.03 -19.30
N TYR A 749 -19.65 6.31 -19.90
CA TYR A 749 -19.63 5.77 -21.28
C TYR A 749 -18.57 4.68 -21.57
N LEU A 750 -17.71 4.33 -20.63
CA LEU A 750 -16.67 3.32 -20.79
C LEU A 750 -17.14 1.98 -20.22
N VAL A 751 -16.96 0.92 -20.99
CA VAL A 751 -16.97 -0.46 -20.50
C VAL A 751 -15.53 -0.95 -20.29
N THR A 752 -15.35 -2.10 -19.63
CA THR A 752 -14.04 -2.70 -19.35
C THR A 752 -13.17 -2.83 -20.62
N ASP A 753 -13.75 -3.30 -21.72
CA ASP A 753 -13.02 -3.49 -22.99
C ASP A 753 -12.52 -2.18 -23.60
N ASP A 754 -13.13 -1.03 -23.25
CA ASP A 754 -12.73 0.26 -23.79
C ASP A 754 -11.41 0.77 -23.23
N ILE A 755 -11.02 0.27 -22.05
CA ILE A 755 -9.79 0.69 -21.35
C ILE A 755 -8.60 -0.24 -21.63
N ASP A 756 -8.76 -1.20 -22.54
CA ASP A 756 -7.67 -1.98 -23.13
C ASP A 756 -6.82 -1.10 -24.06
N ASP A 757 -5.51 -1.04 -23.79
CA ASP A 757 -4.51 -0.32 -24.58
C ASP A 757 -4.63 1.22 -24.60
N VAL A 758 -5.20 1.83 -23.54
CA VAL A 758 -5.54 3.26 -23.57
C VAL A 758 -4.44 4.18 -23.02
N MET A 759 -3.49 3.70 -22.23
CA MET A 759 -2.48 4.59 -21.63
C MET A 759 -1.06 4.06 -21.67
N SER A 760 -0.15 4.94 -22.09
CA SER A 760 1.31 4.74 -22.03
C SER A 760 1.88 4.89 -20.62
N TYR A 761 1.16 5.54 -19.69
CA TYR A 761 1.53 5.73 -18.29
C TYR A 761 0.33 5.51 -17.36
N PRO A 762 0.46 4.74 -16.26
CA PRO A 762 -0.68 4.42 -15.42
C PRO A 762 -1.10 5.59 -14.50
N ALA A 763 -2.40 5.89 -14.46
CA ALA A 763 -2.98 7.00 -13.71
C ALA A 763 -3.67 6.54 -12.40
N ILE A 764 -3.97 7.48 -11.51
CA ILE A 764 -4.86 7.23 -10.37
C ILE A 764 -6.31 7.47 -10.84
N PHE A 765 -7.15 6.45 -10.77
CA PHE A 765 -8.56 6.55 -11.12
C PHE A 765 -9.42 6.85 -9.89
N TYR A 766 -10.35 7.78 -10.06
CA TYR A 766 -11.40 8.05 -9.08
C TYR A 766 -12.76 7.90 -9.76
N GLY A 767 -13.42 6.78 -9.49
CA GLY A 767 -14.74 6.47 -10.03
C GLY A 767 -15.83 7.00 -9.12
N ASN A 768 -16.29 8.21 -9.39
CA ASN A 768 -17.42 8.79 -8.67
C ASN A 768 -18.74 8.26 -9.25
N ALA A 769 -19.05 7.01 -8.93
CA ALA A 769 -20.18 6.27 -9.46
C ALA A 769 -20.56 5.08 -8.55
N CYS A 770 -21.73 4.49 -8.77
CA CYS A 770 -22.15 3.26 -8.07
C CYS A 770 -21.40 2.03 -8.58
N SER A 771 -21.09 1.09 -7.70
CA SER A 771 -20.70 -0.31 -7.96
C SER A 771 -19.53 -0.54 -8.93
N THR A 772 -18.75 0.48 -9.27
CA THR A 772 -17.57 0.34 -10.15
C THR A 772 -16.41 -0.36 -9.46
N ASN A 773 -16.45 -0.38 -8.12
CA ASN A 773 -15.47 -1.02 -7.26
C ASN A 773 -15.99 -2.31 -6.62
N ARG A 774 -16.87 -3.04 -7.31
CA ARG A 774 -17.53 -4.25 -6.81
C ARG A 774 -16.60 -5.48 -6.82
N PHE A 775 -15.45 -5.40 -6.16
CA PHE A 775 -14.46 -6.48 -6.06
C PHE A 775 -14.95 -7.74 -5.31
N ASP A 776 -16.20 -7.78 -4.87
CA ASP A 776 -16.84 -8.94 -4.23
C ASP A 776 -17.70 -9.78 -5.19
N VAL A 777 -17.73 -9.41 -6.47
CA VAL A 777 -18.27 -10.24 -7.55
C VAL A 777 -17.16 -11.09 -8.17
N THR A 778 -17.45 -11.72 -9.31
CA THR A 778 -16.50 -12.60 -9.98
C THR A 778 -15.18 -11.85 -10.24
N PRO A 779 -14.04 -12.41 -9.79
CA PRO A 779 -12.72 -11.82 -9.93
C PRO A 779 -12.44 -11.25 -11.32
N GLY A 780 -12.02 -10.00 -11.36
CA GLY A 780 -11.64 -9.30 -12.59
C GLY A 780 -12.81 -8.81 -13.44
N GLU A 781 -14.06 -8.85 -12.93
CA GLU A 781 -15.23 -8.31 -13.64
C GLU A 781 -15.58 -6.87 -13.22
N ALA A 782 -15.02 -6.37 -12.11
CA ALA A 782 -15.22 -4.98 -11.73
C ALA A 782 -14.35 -4.04 -12.59
N PHE A 783 -14.89 -2.87 -12.94
CA PHE A 783 -14.23 -1.85 -13.76
C PHE A 783 -12.93 -1.40 -13.08
N SER A 784 -12.97 -1.30 -11.76
CA SER A 784 -11.81 -1.10 -10.89
C SER A 784 -10.73 -2.17 -11.03
N GLU A 785 -11.09 -3.46 -10.95
CA GLU A 785 -10.15 -4.58 -11.06
C GLU A 785 -9.57 -4.65 -12.46
N TRP A 786 -10.39 -4.49 -13.49
CA TRP A 786 -9.93 -4.40 -14.87
C TRP A 786 -8.93 -3.26 -15.04
N THR A 787 -9.22 -2.08 -14.49
CA THR A 787 -8.32 -0.92 -14.48
C THR A 787 -6.96 -1.25 -13.82
N ILE A 788 -6.97 -2.03 -12.74
CA ILE A 788 -5.79 -2.40 -11.94
C ILE A 788 -5.03 -3.61 -12.51
N LEU A 789 -5.67 -4.53 -13.21
CA LEU A 789 -5.06 -5.75 -13.73
C LEU A 789 -4.76 -5.71 -15.23
N ASN A 790 -5.16 -4.65 -15.92
CA ASN A 790 -4.84 -4.49 -17.34
C ASN A 790 -3.31 -4.44 -17.55
N LYS A 791 -2.80 -5.40 -18.34
CA LYS A 791 -1.36 -5.55 -18.65
C LYS A 791 -0.84 -4.41 -19.52
N ASN A 792 -1.71 -3.80 -20.31
CA ASN A 792 -1.34 -2.84 -21.35
C ASN A 792 -1.57 -1.37 -20.96
N GLY A 793 -1.96 -1.08 -19.71
CA GLY A 793 -2.14 0.29 -19.24
C GLY A 793 -3.21 0.45 -18.16
N ALA A 794 -3.94 1.56 -18.22
CA ALA A 794 -4.99 2.00 -17.30
C ALA A 794 -4.50 2.49 -15.92
N GLY A 795 -4.94 1.92 -14.80
CA GLY A 795 -4.70 2.51 -13.48
C GLY A 795 -3.54 1.90 -12.70
N VAL A 796 -2.84 2.72 -11.92
CA VAL A 796 -1.95 2.27 -10.82
C VAL A 796 -2.72 2.16 -9.49
N ALA A 797 -3.84 2.88 -9.37
CA ALA A 797 -4.74 2.87 -8.24
C ALA A 797 -6.16 3.22 -8.68
N TYR A 798 -7.15 2.73 -7.94
CA TYR A 798 -8.56 2.99 -8.17
C TYR A 798 -9.27 3.25 -6.83
N VAL A 799 -9.95 4.38 -6.74
CA VAL A 799 -10.84 4.72 -5.62
C VAL A 799 -12.27 4.75 -6.15
N GLY A 800 -13.15 3.95 -5.54
CA GLY A 800 -14.56 3.91 -5.95
C GLY A 800 -15.41 3.05 -5.03
N ASN A 801 -16.69 2.92 -5.39
CA ASN A 801 -17.72 2.37 -4.53
C ASN A 801 -18.05 0.90 -4.85
N THR A 802 -18.13 0.05 -3.81
CA THR A 802 -18.55 -1.36 -3.93
C THR A 802 -20.05 -1.51 -4.13
N ARG A 803 -20.83 -0.55 -3.63
CA ARG A 803 -22.29 -0.44 -3.80
C ARG A 803 -22.64 0.98 -4.21
N PHE A 804 -23.56 1.65 -3.52
CA PHE A 804 -23.92 3.01 -3.87
C PHE A 804 -22.71 3.94 -3.82
N GLY A 805 -22.70 4.91 -4.73
CA GLY A 805 -21.80 6.04 -4.77
C GLY A 805 -22.61 7.33 -4.85
N TRP A 806 -21.97 8.45 -4.55
CA TRP A 806 -22.62 9.76 -4.58
C TRP A 806 -22.03 10.63 -5.70
N THR A 807 -22.79 10.89 -6.76
CA THR A 807 -22.42 11.87 -7.80
C THR A 807 -22.86 13.28 -7.42
N GLY A 808 -22.14 14.30 -7.90
CA GLY A 808 -22.40 15.71 -7.54
C GLY A 808 -21.28 16.37 -6.76
N ASP A 809 -21.65 17.36 -5.95
CA ASP A 809 -20.74 18.01 -4.99
C ASP A 809 -20.28 16.97 -3.96
N ASN A 810 -19.16 16.30 -4.26
CA ASN A 810 -18.60 15.24 -3.44
C ASN A 810 -17.45 15.77 -2.57
N PRO A 811 -17.71 16.10 -1.29
CA PRO A 811 -16.69 16.65 -0.41
C PRO A 811 -15.63 15.61 0.00
N MET A 812 -15.91 14.30 -0.13
CA MET A 812 -14.90 13.26 0.06
C MET A 812 -13.87 13.32 -1.08
N GLU A 813 -14.33 13.46 -2.32
CA GLU A 813 -13.43 13.61 -3.47
C GLU A 813 -12.56 14.87 -3.33
N LEU A 814 -13.15 16.00 -2.94
CA LEU A 814 -12.39 17.23 -2.70
C LEU A 814 -11.30 17.04 -1.63
N ALA A 815 -11.65 16.46 -0.47
CA ALA A 815 -10.70 16.20 0.61
C ALA A 815 -9.58 15.23 0.20
N PHE A 816 -9.89 14.24 -0.66
CA PHE A 816 -8.89 13.33 -1.22
C PHE A 816 -7.84 14.09 -2.04
N TRP A 817 -8.26 15.05 -2.87
CA TRP A 817 -7.36 15.87 -3.69
C TRP A 817 -6.62 16.95 -2.90
N GLU A 818 -7.23 17.56 -1.90
CA GLU A 818 -6.54 18.49 -0.99
C GLU A 818 -5.38 17.79 -0.26
N GLU A 819 -5.62 16.58 0.25
CA GLU A 819 -4.63 15.78 0.98
C GLU A 819 -3.44 15.34 0.10
N MET A 820 -3.62 15.25 -1.22
CA MET A 820 -2.54 15.01 -2.18
C MET A 820 -1.41 16.05 -2.03
N LEU A 821 -1.77 17.30 -1.74
CA LEU A 821 -0.83 18.41 -1.57
C LEU A 821 -0.13 18.43 -0.21
N ASP A 822 -0.66 17.77 0.82
CA ASP A 822 -0.03 17.65 2.14
C ASP A 822 0.80 16.35 2.24
N SER A 823 0.17 15.20 2.48
CA SER A 823 0.87 13.90 2.62
C SER A 823 1.52 13.40 1.32
N GLY A 824 0.78 13.48 0.20
CA GLY A 824 1.21 12.88 -1.08
C GLY A 824 1.39 11.36 -1.02
N ARG A 825 0.63 10.68 -0.15
CA ARG A 825 0.59 9.21 -0.06
C ARG A 825 -0.85 8.72 -0.16
N LEU A 826 -1.04 7.67 -0.95
CA LEU A 826 -2.37 7.27 -1.38
C LEU A 826 -3.28 6.81 -0.22
N GLY A 827 -2.75 6.06 0.74
CA GLY A 827 -3.51 5.60 1.90
C GLY A 827 -3.91 6.75 2.84
N GLU A 828 -3.06 7.77 2.98
CA GLU A 828 -3.38 8.97 3.76
C GLU A 828 -4.48 9.79 3.10
N MET A 829 -4.35 10.04 1.78
CA MET A 829 -5.39 10.67 0.96
C MET A 829 -6.74 9.95 1.12
N PHE A 830 -6.73 8.62 1.01
CA PHE A 830 -7.93 7.80 1.13
C PHE A 830 -8.54 7.80 2.53
N ASN A 831 -7.72 7.82 3.58
CA ASN A 831 -8.25 7.90 4.93
C ASN A 831 -8.81 9.30 5.25
N THR A 832 -8.17 10.37 4.77
CA THR A 832 -8.65 11.74 5.00
C THR A 832 -10.03 11.95 4.39
N CYS A 833 -10.30 11.44 3.18
CA CYS A 833 -11.63 11.60 2.57
C CYS A 833 -12.75 10.91 3.36
N LYS A 834 -12.45 9.78 4.02
CA LYS A 834 -13.41 9.07 4.88
C LYS A 834 -13.75 9.80 6.17
N LEU A 835 -12.91 10.72 6.64
CA LEU A 835 -13.21 11.53 7.83
C LEU A 835 -14.28 12.60 7.56
N VAL A 836 -14.52 12.94 6.29
CA VAL A 836 -15.51 13.97 5.91
C VAL A 836 -16.94 13.47 6.13
N ILE A 837 -17.22 12.22 5.74
CA ILE A 837 -18.54 11.60 5.86
C ILE A 837 -18.41 10.21 6.45
N LEU A 838 -19.01 10.03 7.63
CA LEU A 838 -19.11 8.75 8.32
C LEU A 838 -20.56 8.24 8.17
N GLY A 839 -20.74 7.18 7.39
CA GLY A 839 -22.03 6.63 6.98
C GLY A 839 -21.83 5.48 5.97
N TRP A 840 -22.88 5.09 5.24
CA TRP A 840 -22.78 4.04 4.21
C TRP A 840 -21.71 4.35 3.15
N GLN A 841 -21.45 5.63 2.85
CA GLN A 841 -20.41 6.06 1.91
C GLN A 841 -19.01 5.62 2.38
N SER A 842 -18.75 5.68 3.69
CA SER A 842 -17.46 5.28 4.28
C SER A 842 -17.22 3.77 4.19
N TYR A 843 -18.29 2.97 4.15
CA TYR A 843 -18.22 1.53 3.92
C TYR A 843 -18.03 1.23 2.43
N SER A 844 -18.81 1.88 1.57
CA SER A 844 -18.84 1.62 0.12
C SER A 844 -17.56 2.04 -0.60
N LEU A 845 -16.99 3.18 -0.23
CA LEU A 845 -15.76 3.68 -0.85
C LEU A 845 -14.56 2.84 -0.41
N ASN A 846 -13.83 2.26 -1.36
CA ASN A 846 -12.67 1.39 -1.12
C ASN A 846 -11.49 1.78 -2.03
N LEU A 847 -10.27 1.41 -1.62
CA LEU A 847 -9.03 1.69 -2.35
C LEU A 847 -8.44 0.39 -2.89
N LEU A 848 -8.40 0.25 -4.22
CA LEU A 848 -7.57 -0.75 -4.89
C LEU A 848 -6.25 -0.09 -5.29
N GLY A 849 -5.14 -0.54 -4.72
CA GLY A 849 -3.83 0.08 -4.87
C GLY A 849 -2.97 -0.04 -3.62
N ASP A 850 -1.69 0.31 -3.76
CA ASP A 850 -0.74 0.29 -2.64
C ASP A 850 -0.91 1.55 -1.76
N PRO A 851 -1.33 1.40 -0.49
CA PRO A 851 -1.58 2.55 0.38
C PRO A 851 -0.30 3.34 0.72
N ALA A 852 0.88 2.73 0.60
CA ALA A 852 2.16 3.39 0.84
C ALA A 852 2.74 4.06 -0.40
N MET A 853 2.10 3.94 -1.57
CA MET A 853 2.56 4.56 -2.80
C MET A 853 2.57 6.09 -2.68
N ARG A 854 3.70 6.70 -3.08
CA ARG A 854 3.81 8.16 -3.16
C ARG A 854 3.17 8.65 -4.46
N VAL A 855 2.30 9.63 -4.34
CA VAL A 855 1.60 10.25 -5.46
C VAL A 855 2.36 11.48 -5.93
N TRP A 856 2.54 11.63 -7.24
CA TRP A 856 3.12 12.84 -7.82
C TRP A 856 2.12 13.99 -7.69
N SER A 857 2.53 15.09 -7.05
CA SER A 857 1.74 16.33 -6.88
C SER A 857 2.43 17.56 -7.49
N ASP A 858 3.62 17.35 -8.02
CA ASP A 858 4.40 18.30 -8.82
C ASP A 858 5.37 17.47 -9.66
N ARG A 859 5.94 18.07 -10.70
CA ARG A 859 6.83 17.39 -11.64
C ARG A 859 7.96 16.71 -10.87
N PRO A 860 8.13 15.37 -11.00
CA PRO A 860 9.10 14.65 -10.21
C PRO A 860 10.51 15.07 -10.62
N LYS A 861 11.33 15.46 -9.64
CA LYS A 861 12.67 16.03 -9.86
C LYS A 861 13.74 14.94 -9.80
N GLN A 862 14.67 14.99 -10.76
CA GLN A 862 15.86 14.14 -10.74
C GLN A 862 16.83 14.58 -9.63
N LEU A 863 17.42 13.60 -8.94
CA LEU A 863 18.36 13.83 -7.85
C LEU A 863 19.80 13.61 -8.28
N ASN A 864 20.69 14.49 -7.83
CA ASN A 864 22.13 14.29 -7.86
C ASN A 864 22.63 14.04 -6.43
N VAL A 865 23.01 12.79 -6.16
CA VAL A 865 23.36 12.32 -4.82
C VAL A 865 24.85 11.97 -4.75
N THR A 866 25.54 12.59 -3.79
CA THR A 866 26.96 12.31 -3.50
C THR A 866 27.09 11.62 -2.15
N HIS A 867 27.75 10.46 -2.16
CA HIS A 867 28.08 9.68 -0.97
C HIS A 867 29.39 8.91 -1.20
N ARG A 868 30.03 8.46 -0.12
CA ARG A 868 31.24 7.60 -0.20
C ARG A 868 30.92 6.29 -0.92
N LYS A 869 31.89 5.70 -1.64
CA LYS A 869 31.70 4.44 -2.39
C LYS A 869 32.16 3.18 -1.67
N GLU A 870 33.04 3.32 -0.68
CA GLU A 870 33.52 2.19 0.12
C GLU A 870 33.55 2.56 1.62
N MET A 871 33.28 1.56 2.47
CA MET A 871 33.43 1.64 3.91
C MET A 871 33.83 0.30 4.52
N CYS A 872 34.09 0.30 5.83
CA CYS A 872 34.40 -0.93 6.55
C CYS A 872 33.28 -1.29 7.54
N THR A 873 33.29 -2.53 8.04
CA THR A 873 32.41 -2.99 9.13
C THR A 873 32.57 -2.15 10.40
N GLY A 874 31.53 -2.06 11.23
CA GLY A 874 31.54 -1.27 12.47
C GLY A 874 31.03 0.16 12.29
N GLN A 875 30.83 0.87 13.40
CA GLN A 875 30.12 2.16 13.43
C GLN A 875 30.94 3.27 12.78
N GLN A 876 30.39 3.90 11.74
CA GLN A 876 30.99 5.03 11.02
C GLN A 876 29.90 6.02 10.57
N PRO A 877 30.17 7.34 10.61
CA PRO A 877 29.26 8.31 10.01
C PRO A 877 29.33 8.21 8.48
N VAL A 878 28.17 8.28 7.83
CA VAL A 878 28.04 8.36 6.39
C VAL A 878 27.31 9.66 6.06
N ARG A 879 28.03 10.57 5.40
CA ARG A 879 27.48 11.81 4.89
C ARG A 879 26.95 11.59 3.47
N VAL A 880 25.69 11.96 3.25
CA VAL A 880 25.02 11.98 1.95
C VAL A 880 24.64 13.41 1.64
N THR A 881 24.97 13.88 0.44
CA THR A 881 24.62 15.22 -0.05
C THR A 881 23.70 15.08 -1.25
N VAL A 882 22.56 15.75 -1.19
CA VAL A 882 21.47 15.64 -2.15
C VAL A 882 21.22 17.02 -2.74
N THR A 883 21.25 17.08 -4.06
CA THR A 883 20.92 18.29 -4.82
C THR A 883 19.98 17.95 -5.96
N SER A 884 19.18 18.91 -6.40
CA SER A 884 18.38 18.82 -7.61
C SER A 884 18.50 20.14 -8.37
N GLU A 885 18.80 20.08 -9.66
CA GLU A 885 19.01 21.26 -10.51
C GLU A 885 20.06 22.26 -9.94
N GLY A 886 21.04 21.74 -9.19
CA GLY A 886 22.09 22.55 -8.53
C GLY A 886 21.72 23.13 -7.17
N ASN A 887 20.47 22.99 -6.72
CA ASN A 887 20.01 23.46 -5.40
C ASN A 887 20.00 22.32 -4.37
N PRO A 888 20.31 22.59 -3.09
CA PRO A 888 20.12 21.62 -2.00
C PRO A 888 18.65 21.19 -1.88
N VAL A 889 18.42 19.90 -1.57
CA VAL A 889 17.07 19.37 -1.32
C VAL A 889 16.94 19.08 0.16
N GLU A 890 16.09 19.82 0.85
CA GLU A 890 15.73 19.61 2.27
C GLU A 890 14.67 18.50 2.42
N ASN A 891 14.68 17.79 3.55
CA ASN A 891 13.70 16.75 3.90
C ASN A 891 13.63 15.56 2.91
N ALA A 892 14.64 15.38 2.05
CA ALA A 892 14.81 14.14 1.30
C ALA A 892 15.24 13.01 2.26
N LEU A 893 14.55 11.88 2.18
CA LEU A 893 14.76 10.71 3.01
C LEU A 893 15.90 9.87 2.43
N VAL A 894 16.98 9.74 3.18
CA VAL A 894 18.10 8.86 2.89
C VAL A 894 17.90 7.54 3.63
N CYS A 895 17.87 6.43 2.90
CA CYS A 895 17.78 5.09 3.48
C CYS A 895 19.02 4.27 3.14
N MET A 896 19.59 3.59 4.13
CA MET A 896 20.70 2.66 3.97
C MET A 896 20.31 1.29 4.47
N THR A 897 20.36 0.31 3.58
CA THR A 897 19.90 -1.05 3.88
C THR A 897 20.94 -2.08 3.49
N MET A 898 21.02 -3.13 4.30
CA MET A 898 21.76 -4.33 3.99
C MET A 898 20.94 -5.52 4.49
N LYS A 899 20.55 -6.41 3.56
CA LYS A 899 19.54 -7.46 3.80
C LYS A 899 19.80 -8.20 5.12
N GLY A 900 18.80 -8.20 6.00
CA GLY A 900 18.80 -8.88 7.30
C GLY A 900 19.81 -8.37 8.33
N THR A 901 20.56 -7.29 8.06
CA THR A 901 21.71 -6.89 8.90
C THR A 901 21.75 -5.41 9.24
N LEU A 902 21.16 -4.53 8.41
CA LEU A 902 21.16 -3.09 8.61
C LEU A 902 19.93 -2.45 7.95
N PHE A 903 19.29 -1.54 8.68
CA PHE A 903 18.29 -0.61 8.17
C PHE A 903 18.46 0.70 8.95
N VAL A 904 18.81 1.78 8.27
CA VAL A 904 19.01 3.11 8.89
C VAL A 904 18.46 4.17 7.94
N THR A 905 17.63 5.06 8.46
CA THR A 905 17.05 6.19 7.74
C THR A 905 17.48 7.51 8.36
N GLY A 906 17.43 8.58 7.58
CA GLY A 906 17.68 9.94 8.03
C GLY A 906 17.31 10.95 6.96
N GLU A 907 16.92 12.14 7.36
CA GLU A 907 16.51 13.20 6.44
C GLU A 907 17.64 14.21 6.22
N THR A 908 17.60 14.86 5.06
CA THR A 908 18.51 15.94 4.71
C THR A 908 18.09 17.25 5.38
N ASP A 909 19.08 17.99 5.89
CA ASP A 909 18.86 19.34 6.41
C ASP A 909 18.64 20.37 5.29
N SER A 910 18.48 21.64 5.66
CA SER A 910 18.35 22.77 4.72
C SER A 910 19.56 22.98 3.79
N ASN A 911 20.71 22.36 4.07
CA ASN A 911 21.88 22.33 3.19
C ASN A 911 21.89 21.09 2.26
N GLY A 912 20.83 20.29 2.27
CA GLY A 912 20.74 19.05 1.50
C GLY A 912 21.66 17.95 2.00
N VAL A 913 22.01 17.94 3.29
CA VAL A 913 22.96 17.01 3.88
C VAL A 913 22.29 16.13 4.93
N ALA A 914 22.43 14.81 4.78
CA ALA A 914 22.09 13.85 5.81
C ALA A 914 23.37 13.19 6.34
N SER A 915 23.51 13.08 7.66
CA SER A 915 24.64 12.40 8.30
C SER A 915 24.15 11.26 9.18
N LEU A 916 24.26 10.03 8.68
CA LEU A 916 23.73 8.84 9.33
C LEU A 916 24.86 8.08 10.05
N SER A 917 24.62 7.61 11.27
CA SER A 917 25.54 6.72 11.99
C SER A 917 25.26 5.27 11.59
N VAL A 918 26.16 4.65 10.82
CA VAL A 918 25.93 3.35 10.17
C VAL A 918 26.91 2.32 10.70
N ALA A 919 26.42 1.15 11.12
CA ALA A 919 27.24 0.11 11.74
C ALA A 919 27.02 -1.26 11.08
N PRO A 920 27.53 -1.48 9.85
CA PRO A 920 27.36 -2.75 9.16
C PRO A 920 28.16 -3.85 9.86
N LYS A 921 27.51 -4.99 10.12
CA LYS A 921 28.10 -6.12 10.86
C LYS A 921 28.89 -7.09 9.99
N VAL A 922 28.58 -7.16 8.69
CA VAL A 922 29.21 -8.07 7.73
C VAL A 922 29.71 -7.31 6.51
N ALA A 923 30.68 -7.88 5.81
CA ALA A 923 31.12 -7.37 4.51
C ALA A 923 30.08 -7.70 3.44
N GLY A 924 29.94 -6.84 2.42
CA GLY A 924 28.94 -6.98 1.37
C GLY A 924 28.63 -5.66 0.69
N THR A 925 27.51 -5.62 -0.03
CA THR A 925 27.00 -4.41 -0.69
C THR A 925 25.87 -3.84 0.14
N MET A 926 26.04 -2.61 0.61
CA MET A 926 25.00 -1.83 1.27
C MET A 926 24.31 -0.94 0.23
N GLN A 927 22.99 -0.96 0.18
CA GLN A 927 22.23 -0.06 -0.68
C GLN A 927 22.09 1.30 -0.02
N VAL A 928 22.15 2.36 -0.81
CA VAL A 928 21.88 3.74 -0.40
C VAL A 928 20.86 4.32 -1.35
N THR A 929 19.74 4.74 -0.82
CA THR A 929 18.66 5.32 -1.59
C THR A 929 18.32 6.70 -1.05
N VAL A 930 17.81 7.55 -1.94
CA VAL A 930 17.25 8.85 -1.56
C VAL A 930 15.89 8.99 -2.21
N SER A 931 14.87 9.26 -1.42
CA SER A 931 13.48 9.38 -1.86
C SER A 931 12.79 10.57 -1.18
N GLY A 932 11.62 10.97 -1.67
CA GLY A 932 10.83 12.05 -1.07
C GLY A 932 9.66 12.46 -1.95
N LYS A 933 8.87 13.43 -1.48
CA LYS A 933 7.72 13.96 -2.22
C LYS A 933 8.19 14.62 -3.52
N ASN A 934 7.64 14.20 -4.66
CA ASN A 934 7.99 14.70 -6.00
C ASN A 934 9.49 14.56 -6.34
N LEU A 935 10.16 13.53 -5.80
CA LEU A 935 11.55 13.21 -6.13
C LEU A 935 11.62 11.83 -6.78
N ILE A 936 12.32 11.74 -7.91
CA ILE A 936 12.62 10.46 -8.54
C ILE A 936 13.64 9.73 -7.66
N PRO A 937 13.34 8.52 -7.16
CA PRO A 937 14.22 7.84 -6.21
C PRO A 937 15.62 7.59 -6.77
N TYR A 938 16.65 8.03 -6.04
CA TYR A 938 18.03 7.66 -6.32
C TYR A 938 18.33 6.27 -5.78
N LEU A 939 19.01 5.44 -6.57
CA LEU A 939 19.50 4.12 -6.18
C LEU A 939 21.02 4.08 -6.34
N GLY A 940 21.73 3.84 -5.24
CA GLY A 940 23.19 3.73 -5.20
C GLY A 940 23.64 2.66 -4.23
N SER A 941 24.95 2.41 -4.16
CA SER A 941 25.51 1.39 -3.29
C SER A 941 26.88 1.76 -2.73
N ILE A 942 27.19 1.18 -1.57
CA ILE A 942 28.47 1.29 -0.86
C ILE A 942 29.02 -0.12 -0.63
N ILE A 943 30.27 -0.35 -1.03
CA ILE A 943 30.96 -1.61 -0.77
C ILE A 943 31.47 -1.61 0.68
N VAL A 944 31.01 -2.56 1.49
CA VAL A 944 31.45 -2.77 2.87
C VAL A 944 32.50 -3.88 2.91
N ARG A 945 33.68 -3.58 3.44
CA ARG A 945 34.80 -4.52 3.63
C ARG A 945 35.01 -4.80 5.11
N ARG A 946 35.65 -5.91 5.48
CA ARG A 946 36.06 -6.11 6.89
C ARG A 946 37.16 -5.09 7.23
N CYS A 947 37.08 -4.47 8.40
CA CYS A 947 38.12 -3.54 8.87
C CYS A 947 39.53 -4.15 8.88
N GLU A 948 39.62 -5.46 9.11
CA GLU A 948 40.87 -6.22 9.14
C GLU A 948 41.55 -6.32 7.75
N ASP A 949 40.80 -6.13 6.66
CA ASP A 949 41.29 -6.29 5.29
C ASP A 949 41.68 -4.97 4.61
N VAL A 950 41.46 -3.80 5.22
CA VAL A 950 41.65 -2.49 4.56
C VAL A 950 42.15 -1.42 5.51
N CYS A 951 43.40 -1.01 5.33
CA CYS A 951 43.91 0.23 5.91
C CYS A 951 43.46 1.43 5.05
N LEU A 952 42.50 2.20 5.56
CA LEU A 952 42.00 3.44 4.94
C LEU A 952 42.91 4.66 5.19
N THR A 953 43.98 4.52 5.98
CA THR A 953 45.02 5.54 6.21
C THR A 953 46.35 5.10 5.61
N SER A 954 47.42 5.91 5.67
CA SER A 954 48.76 5.44 5.29
C SER A 954 49.34 4.57 6.40
N VAL A 955 49.83 3.37 6.07
CA VAL A 955 50.65 2.58 7.00
C VAL A 955 52.03 3.24 7.06
N VAL A 956 52.42 3.77 8.22
CA VAL A 956 53.76 4.35 8.43
C VAL A 956 54.41 3.63 9.60
N CYS A 957 55.32 2.70 9.29
CA CYS A 957 56.06 1.95 10.29
C CYS A 957 57.47 2.50 10.46
N ARG A 958 57.92 2.64 11.72
CA ARG A 958 59.32 2.96 12.07
C ARG A 958 60.18 1.71 12.27
N THR A 959 59.53 0.55 12.39
CA THR A 959 60.07 -0.80 12.58
C THR A 959 59.51 -1.73 11.51
N ASP A 960 59.74 -3.04 11.60
CA ASP A 960 59.36 -3.99 10.56
C ASP A 960 57.84 -4.14 10.44
N ILE A 961 57.36 -4.37 9.21
CA ILE A 961 56.00 -4.84 8.96
C ILE A 961 56.09 -6.34 8.71
N ALA A 962 55.73 -7.15 9.70
CA ALA A 962 55.61 -8.61 9.57
C ALA A 962 54.13 -9.02 9.57
N CYS A 963 53.63 -9.56 8.46
CA CYS A 963 52.22 -9.91 8.28
C CYS A 963 52.00 -11.37 7.90
N GLY A 964 51.08 -12.03 8.62
CA GLY A 964 50.57 -13.36 8.26
C GLY A 964 49.53 -13.37 7.14
N SER A 965 49.01 -12.19 6.77
CA SER A 965 47.89 -11.93 5.86
C SER A 965 48.19 -10.72 4.96
N ASN A 966 47.28 -10.29 4.07
CA ASN A 966 47.54 -9.20 3.11
C ASN A 966 47.79 -7.84 3.80
N VAL A 967 48.73 -7.06 3.28
CA VAL A 967 48.82 -5.62 3.58
C VAL A 967 48.11 -4.87 2.47
N VAL A 968 46.84 -4.52 2.69
CA VAL A 968 46.06 -3.71 1.74
C VAL A 968 45.85 -2.32 2.32
N CYS A 969 46.50 -1.33 1.71
CA CYS A 969 46.44 0.06 2.14
C CYS A 969 46.26 0.97 0.93
N LEU A 970 45.06 1.56 0.77
CA LEU A 970 44.75 2.34 -0.42
C LEU A 970 45.66 3.58 -0.57
N PRO A 971 45.97 4.37 0.49
CA PRO A 971 46.83 5.53 0.37
C PRO A 971 48.31 5.19 0.16
N LYS A 972 49.06 4.78 1.20
CA LYS A 972 50.52 4.54 1.15
C LYS A 972 50.95 3.48 2.17
N VAL A 973 51.90 2.62 1.82
CA VAL A 973 52.65 1.76 2.76
C VAL A 973 54.08 2.29 2.84
N LEU A 974 54.48 2.80 4.00
CA LEU A 974 55.80 3.36 4.29
C LEU A 974 56.44 2.60 5.45
N CYS A 975 57.64 2.05 5.25
CA CYS A 975 58.40 1.38 6.30
C CYS A 975 59.85 1.91 6.35
N VAL A 976 60.40 2.06 7.56
CA VAL A 976 61.79 2.49 7.78
C VAL A 976 62.78 1.30 7.78
N THR A 977 62.33 0.11 8.15
CA THR A 977 63.13 -1.11 8.19
C THR A 977 62.63 -2.08 7.13
N ASP A 978 62.13 -3.29 7.44
CA ASP A 978 61.73 -4.30 6.45
C ASP A 978 60.18 -4.43 6.31
N ILE A 979 59.69 -4.84 5.13
CA ILE A 979 58.30 -5.28 4.89
C ILE A 979 58.35 -6.75 4.52
N ILE A 980 57.74 -7.62 5.33
CA ILE A 980 57.75 -9.08 5.17
C ILE A 980 56.30 -9.59 5.25
N CYS A 981 55.77 -10.13 4.15
CA CYS A 981 54.39 -10.60 4.07
C CYS A 981 54.22 -12.00 3.49
N LYS A 982 53.33 -12.80 4.09
CA LYS A 982 53.01 -14.17 3.63
C LYS A 982 52.04 -14.23 2.45
N THR A 983 51.36 -13.14 2.13
CA THR A 983 50.42 -13.04 1.00
C THR A 983 50.73 -11.78 0.19
N ASP A 984 49.80 -10.90 -0.13
CA ASP A 984 50.03 -9.76 -1.02
C ASP A 984 50.29 -8.43 -0.27
N VAL A 985 51.09 -7.55 -0.88
CA VAL A 985 51.21 -6.12 -0.48
C VAL A 985 50.59 -5.27 -1.58
N VAL A 986 49.45 -4.63 -1.29
CA VAL A 986 48.63 -3.91 -2.28
C VAL A 986 48.41 -2.45 -1.86
N CYS A 987 48.74 -1.51 -2.76
CA CYS A 987 48.54 -0.07 -2.51
C CYS A 987 48.18 0.71 -3.78
N LYS A 988 47.37 1.78 -3.68
CA LYS A 988 47.04 2.63 -4.84
C LYS A 988 48.17 3.59 -5.21
N THR A 989 48.89 4.17 -4.24
CA THR A 989 49.85 5.26 -4.55
C THR A 989 51.33 4.96 -4.29
N LEU A 990 51.71 4.34 -3.17
CA LEU A 990 53.13 4.12 -2.88
C LEU A 990 53.35 2.97 -1.92
N VAL A 991 54.21 2.03 -2.31
CA VAL A 991 54.89 1.12 -1.38
C VAL A 991 56.34 1.56 -1.29
N ALA A 992 56.76 2.10 -0.15
CA ALA A 992 58.13 2.55 0.05
C ALA A 992 58.76 1.97 1.33
N CYS A 993 59.96 1.44 1.18
CA CYS A 993 60.71 0.83 2.27
C CYS A 993 62.16 1.35 2.30
N LYS A 994 62.66 1.75 3.48
CA LYS A 994 64.07 2.15 3.66
C LYS A 994 64.99 0.95 3.93
N ALA A 995 64.48 -0.24 4.22
CA ALA A 995 65.20 -1.50 4.05
C ALA A 995 64.45 -2.40 3.02
N ASN A 996 64.34 -3.71 3.19
CA ASN A 996 63.87 -4.64 2.16
C ASN A 996 62.34 -4.76 2.07
N ILE A 997 61.84 -5.19 0.91
CA ILE A 997 60.45 -5.63 0.72
C ILE A 997 60.50 -7.10 0.30
N ALA A 998 59.79 -7.95 1.03
CA ALA A 998 59.76 -9.38 0.87
C ALA A 998 58.32 -9.91 0.96
N CYS A 999 57.87 -10.63 -0.06
CA CYS A 999 56.49 -11.08 -0.17
C CYS A 999 56.40 -12.49 -0.73
N VAL A 1000 55.55 -13.35 -0.18
CA VAL A 1000 55.25 -14.66 -0.79
C VAL A 1000 54.20 -14.51 -1.90
N GLY A 1001 53.17 -13.70 -1.67
CA GLY A 1001 52.22 -13.27 -2.70
C GLY A 1001 52.75 -12.09 -3.52
N ALA A 1002 51.88 -11.41 -4.26
CA ALA A 1002 52.26 -10.34 -5.19
C ALA A 1002 52.48 -8.99 -4.50
N ILE A 1003 53.38 -8.18 -5.06
CA ILE A 1003 53.53 -6.77 -4.70
C ILE A 1003 52.83 -5.96 -5.81
N ALA A 1004 51.70 -5.35 -5.49
CA ALA A 1004 50.90 -4.59 -6.45
C ALA A 1004 50.78 -3.12 -6.03
N CYS A 1005 51.26 -2.20 -6.87
CA CYS A 1005 51.11 -0.77 -6.61
C CYS A 1005 50.64 0.03 -7.83
N GLY A 1006 49.60 0.85 -7.65
CA GLY A 1006 49.04 1.69 -8.70
C GLY A 1006 49.96 2.82 -9.20
N ALA A 1007 50.92 3.30 -8.40
CA ALA A 1007 51.81 4.41 -8.78
C ALA A 1007 53.33 4.17 -8.61
N ARG A 1008 53.85 3.74 -7.46
CA ARG A 1008 55.31 3.51 -7.32
C ARG A 1008 55.65 2.47 -6.25
N VAL A 1009 56.61 1.60 -6.55
CA VAL A 1009 57.28 0.75 -5.56
C VAL A 1009 58.72 1.25 -5.39
N THR A 1010 59.15 1.54 -4.16
CA THR A 1010 60.51 2.02 -3.88
C THR A 1010 61.14 1.30 -2.69
N CYS A 1011 62.36 0.81 -2.87
CA CYS A 1011 63.11 0.13 -1.82
C CYS A 1011 64.57 0.59 -1.81
N LYS A 1012 65.22 0.67 -0.64
CA LYS A 1012 66.66 0.95 -0.60
C LYS A 1012 67.49 -0.30 -0.95
N PRO A 1013 67.41 -1.44 -0.26
CA PRO A 1013 68.26 -2.58 -0.53
C PRO A 1013 67.61 -3.53 -1.54
N ASN A 1014 66.61 -4.35 -1.18
CA ASN A 1014 66.08 -5.37 -2.10
C ASN A 1014 64.55 -5.46 -2.11
N ILE A 1015 63.98 -5.67 -3.30
CA ILE A 1015 62.58 -6.09 -3.50
C ILE A 1015 62.60 -7.56 -3.90
N MET A 1016 61.90 -8.40 -3.15
CA MET A 1016 61.83 -9.82 -3.43
C MET A 1016 60.41 -10.34 -3.27
N CYS A 1017 59.97 -11.14 -4.24
CA CYS A 1017 58.60 -11.62 -4.31
C CYS A 1017 58.58 -13.03 -4.90
N LYS A 1018 57.86 -13.98 -4.30
CA LYS A 1018 57.70 -15.32 -4.91
C LYS A 1018 56.70 -15.32 -6.08
N ALA A 1019 55.66 -14.49 -6.01
CA ALA A 1019 54.69 -14.34 -7.10
C ALA A 1019 55.17 -13.33 -8.14
N SER A 1020 54.46 -12.21 -8.33
CA SER A 1020 54.79 -11.18 -9.31
C SER A 1020 54.90 -9.78 -8.68
N VAL A 1021 55.67 -8.90 -9.28
CA VAL A 1021 55.70 -7.46 -8.94
C VAL A 1021 54.98 -6.70 -10.04
N PHE A 1022 53.85 -6.10 -9.69
CA PHE A 1022 53.05 -5.26 -10.58
C PHE A 1022 53.11 -3.82 -10.11
N CYS A 1023 53.59 -2.92 -10.98
CA CYS A 1023 53.50 -1.50 -10.72
C CYS A 1023 52.92 -0.77 -11.93
N GLY A 1024 52.08 0.24 -11.69
CA GLY A 1024 51.62 1.13 -12.76
C GLY A 1024 52.82 1.88 -13.38
N PRO A 1025 53.26 3.02 -12.86
CA PRO A 1025 54.38 3.81 -13.37
C PRO A 1025 55.79 3.24 -13.14
N ASN A 1026 56.28 3.09 -11.89
CA ASN A 1026 57.72 2.85 -11.67
C ASN A 1026 58.05 1.89 -10.51
N VAL A 1027 59.01 0.99 -10.76
CA VAL A 1027 59.69 0.20 -9.72
C VAL A 1027 61.12 0.72 -9.57
N THR A 1028 61.52 1.14 -8.36
CA THR A 1028 62.87 1.66 -8.11
C THR A 1028 63.51 0.99 -6.90
N CYS A 1029 64.70 0.42 -7.06
CA CYS A 1029 65.43 -0.25 -5.99
C CYS A 1029 66.92 0.13 -6.00
N LYS A 1030 67.55 0.47 -4.85
CA LYS A 1030 69.01 0.75 -4.85
C LYS A 1030 69.90 -0.49 -4.79
N SER A 1031 69.35 -1.70 -4.70
CA SER A 1031 70.11 -2.92 -5.00
C SER A 1031 69.33 -3.81 -5.96
N ASN A 1032 68.61 -4.84 -5.50
CA ASN A 1032 68.08 -5.89 -6.38
C ASN A 1032 66.55 -5.95 -6.42
N VAL A 1033 65.99 -6.37 -7.55
CA VAL A 1033 64.58 -6.73 -7.71
C VAL A 1033 64.52 -8.17 -8.21
N VAL A 1034 64.01 -9.09 -7.40
CA VAL A 1034 64.09 -10.54 -7.67
C VAL A 1034 62.71 -11.17 -7.47
N CYS A 1035 62.13 -11.75 -8.53
CA CYS A 1035 60.76 -12.25 -8.54
C CYS A 1035 60.66 -13.72 -8.97
N GLY A 1036 59.73 -14.50 -8.39
CA GLY A 1036 59.50 -15.91 -8.71
C GLY A 1036 58.50 -16.17 -9.84
N ALA A 1037 57.96 -15.12 -10.46
CA ALA A 1037 57.20 -15.16 -11.72
C ALA A 1037 57.50 -13.93 -12.59
N ASP A 1038 56.66 -12.89 -12.56
CA ASP A 1038 56.73 -11.75 -13.49
C ASP A 1038 57.06 -10.42 -12.82
N VAL A 1039 57.80 -9.55 -13.51
CA VAL A 1039 57.98 -8.14 -13.13
C VAL A 1039 57.40 -7.26 -14.23
N THR A 1040 56.29 -6.58 -13.94
CA THR A 1040 55.57 -5.77 -14.92
C THR A 1040 55.45 -4.32 -14.49
N CYS A 1041 55.79 -3.39 -15.39
CA CYS A 1041 55.69 -1.96 -15.14
C CYS A 1041 55.32 -1.15 -16.39
N LYS A 1042 54.44 -0.15 -16.29
CA LYS A 1042 54.02 0.67 -17.45
C LYS A 1042 55.01 1.76 -17.86
N ALA A 1043 55.87 2.27 -16.98
CA ALA A 1043 56.88 3.28 -17.35
C ALA A 1043 58.32 2.77 -17.18
N GLY A 1044 58.81 2.61 -15.94
CA GLY A 1044 60.24 2.33 -15.72
C GLY A 1044 60.58 1.36 -14.58
N ILE A 1045 61.54 0.47 -14.82
CA ILE A 1045 62.20 -0.34 -13.80
C ILE A 1045 63.65 0.15 -13.66
N VAL A 1046 64.02 0.65 -12.48
CA VAL A 1046 65.38 1.14 -12.20
C VAL A 1046 65.97 0.40 -10.99
N CYS A 1047 67.08 -0.32 -11.20
CA CYS A 1047 67.86 -0.94 -10.13
C CYS A 1047 69.36 -0.63 -10.23
N MET A 1048 70.04 -0.47 -9.10
CA MET A 1048 71.49 -0.17 -9.11
C MET A 1048 72.36 -1.45 -9.11
N HIS A 1049 71.78 -2.63 -8.97
CA HIS A 1049 72.51 -3.91 -8.98
C HIS A 1049 71.90 -4.90 -9.99
N ALA A 1050 70.94 -5.74 -9.59
CA ALA A 1050 70.39 -6.78 -10.46
C ALA A 1050 68.85 -6.85 -10.50
N LEU A 1051 68.32 -7.18 -11.67
CA LEU A 1051 66.90 -7.50 -11.90
C LEU A 1051 66.78 -8.98 -12.30
N GLY A 1052 65.99 -9.76 -11.56
CA GLY A 1052 65.86 -11.21 -11.69
C GLY A 1052 64.40 -11.68 -11.78
N CYS A 1053 64.05 -12.54 -12.75
CA CYS A 1053 62.80 -13.30 -12.71
C CYS A 1053 62.87 -14.72 -13.30
N THR A 1054 61.88 -15.54 -12.99
CA THR A 1054 61.74 -16.90 -13.54
C THR A 1054 60.84 -16.97 -14.77
N ARG A 1055 59.93 -15.99 -15.01
CA ARG A 1055 59.06 -15.96 -16.20
C ARG A 1055 59.36 -14.77 -17.10
N SER A 1056 58.75 -13.61 -16.86
CA SER A 1056 58.88 -12.47 -17.75
C SER A 1056 59.15 -11.12 -17.06
N ILE A 1057 59.97 -10.30 -17.73
CA ILE A 1057 60.09 -8.86 -17.44
C ILE A 1057 59.38 -8.11 -18.55
N ASP A 1058 58.37 -7.31 -18.22
CA ASP A 1058 57.65 -6.50 -19.18
C ASP A 1058 57.59 -5.04 -18.73
N CYS A 1059 58.24 -4.15 -19.48
CA CYS A 1059 58.21 -2.72 -19.20
C CYS A 1059 58.12 -1.89 -20.48
N LYS A 1060 57.15 -0.96 -20.54
CA LYS A 1060 56.83 -0.28 -21.81
C LYS A 1060 57.80 0.86 -22.20
N GLU A 1061 58.53 1.46 -21.25
CA GLU A 1061 59.45 2.58 -21.57
C GLU A 1061 60.92 2.27 -21.26
N ILE A 1062 61.30 2.02 -20.01
CA ILE A 1062 62.73 1.91 -19.61
C ILE A 1062 62.98 0.77 -18.62
N ILE A 1063 63.97 -0.08 -18.92
CA ILE A 1063 64.58 -1.00 -17.96
C ILE A 1063 66.05 -0.60 -17.79
N SER A 1064 66.43 -0.13 -16.60
CA SER A 1064 67.80 0.29 -16.30
C SER A 1064 68.31 -0.45 -15.07
N CYS A 1065 69.26 -1.36 -15.27
CA CYS A 1065 69.98 -2.01 -14.18
C CYS A 1065 71.49 -1.98 -14.37
N HIS A 1066 72.23 -1.55 -13.35
CA HIS A 1066 73.65 -1.19 -13.49
C HIS A 1066 74.63 -2.40 -13.47
N LYS A 1067 74.23 -3.58 -12.96
CA LYS A 1067 75.09 -4.78 -12.98
C LYS A 1067 74.55 -5.92 -13.83
N ALA A 1068 73.29 -6.32 -13.66
CA ALA A 1068 72.73 -7.47 -14.38
C ALA A 1068 71.21 -7.40 -14.57
N ILE A 1069 70.73 -7.93 -15.69
CA ILE A 1069 69.31 -8.24 -15.93
C ILE A 1069 69.26 -9.71 -16.33
N MET A 1070 68.55 -10.52 -15.56
CA MET A 1070 68.47 -11.97 -15.74
C MET A 1070 67.01 -12.38 -15.67
N CYS A 1071 66.48 -13.02 -16.71
CA CYS A 1071 65.18 -13.68 -16.62
C CYS A 1071 65.19 -14.99 -17.39
N ALA A 1072 64.46 -15.99 -16.90
CA ALA A 1072 64.54 -17.33 -17.44
C ALA A 1072 63.81 -17.49 -18.79
N GLU A 1073 62.64 -16.87 -18.98
CA GLU A 1073 61.87 -17.05 -20.22
C GLU A 1073 61.94 -15.84 -21.17
N LYS A 1074 61.42 -14.66 -20.78
CA LYS A 1074 61.26 -13.51 -21.71
C LYS A 1074 61.53 -12.14 -21.09
N ILE A 1075 62.07 -11.23 -21.90
CA ILE A 1075 62.20 -9.80 -21.60
C ILE A 1075 61.54 -9.03 -22.74
N HIS A 1076 60.48 -8.29 -22.44
CA HIS A 1076 59.73 -7.49 -23.41
C HIS A 1076 60.09 -6.00 -23.29
N HIS A 1077 60.28 -5.32 -24.44
CA HIS A 1077 60.52 -3.87 -24.56
C HIS A 1077 61.73 -3.31 -23.79
N CYS A 1078 62.91 -3.92 -23.96
CA CYS A 1078 64.17 -3.34 -23.48
C CYS A 1078 64.68 -2.26 -24.46
N LEU A 1079 64.22 -1.01 -24.35
CA LEU A 1079 64.86 0.13 -24.99
C LEU A 1079 66.14 0.47 -24.21
N THR A 1080 67.24 -0.19 -24.54
CA THR A 1080 68.57 0.08 -23.97
C THR A 1080 69.11 1.43 -24.47
N LEU A 1081 68.74 2.52 -23.80
CA LEU A 1081 69.63 3.68 -23.70
C LEU A 1081 70.62 3.39 -22.57
N GLY A 1082 71.85 3.05 -22.97
CA GLY A 1082 72.86 2.48 -22.10
C GLY A 1082 73.23 3.34 -20.89
N ILE A 1083 73.45 2.66 -19.76
CA ILE A 1083 74.70 2.67 -18.97
C ILE A 1083 74.77 1.28 -18.31
N CYS A 1084 75.23 0.26 -19.06
CA CYS A 1084 75.92 -0.87 -18.45
C CYS A 1084 77.32 -0.83 -19.04
N GLY A 1085 78.32 -0.53 -18.22
CA GLY A 1085 79.67 -0.16 -18.65
C GLY A 1085 80.52 -1.27 -19.27
N LYS A 1086 79.92 -2.34 -19.82
CA LYS A 1086 80.60 -3.39 -20.59
C LYS A 1086 79.68 -3.89 -21.70
N SER A 1087 80.27 -4.11 -22.88
CA SER A 1087 79.74 -4.62 -24.15
C SER A 1087 78.33 -5.23 -24.17
N VAL A 1088 77.57 -4.85 -25.21
CA VAL A 1088 76.25 -5.38 -25.60
C VAL A 1088 76.35 -6.87 -25.93
N GLU A 1089 76.29 -7.71 -24.91
CA GLU A 1089 75.94 -9.13 -25.03
C GLU A 1089 74.44 -9.29 -24.69
N PRO A 1090 73.75 -10.30 -25.24
CA PRO A 1090 72.38 -10.62 -24.83
C PRO A 1090 72.32 -10.80 -23.31
N CYS A 1091 71.28 -10.26 -22.66
CA CYS A 1091 71.09 -10.40 -21.22
C CYS A 1091 71.33 -11.86 -20.79
N PRO A 1092 72.23 -12.13 -19.83
CA PRO A 1092 72.55 -13.49 -19.44
C PRO A 1092 71.29 -14.16 -18.86
N ARG A 1093 70.85 -15.23 -19.52
CA ARG A 1093 69.76 -16.08 -19.00
C ARG A 1093 70.32 -16.98 -17.90
N LEU A 1094 69.49 -17.24 -16.90
CA LEU A 1094 69.78 -18.28 -15.91
C LEU A 1094 69.94 -19.62 -16.63
N ARG A 1095 71.01 -20.35 -16.30
CA ARG A 1095 71.18 -21.74 -16.76
C ARG A 1095 70.09 -22.62 -16.12
N PRO A 1096 69.69 -23.73 -16.75
CA PRO A 1096 68.61 -24.58 -16.22
C PRO A 1096 68.84 -25.10 -14.79
N ASP A 1097 70.09 -25.31 -14.40
CA ASP A 1097 70.51 -25.67 -13.04
C ASP A 1097 70.40 -24.50 -12.06
N GLU A 1098 70.75 -23.28 -12.49
CA GLU A 1098 70.56 -22.04 -11.72
C GLU A 1098 69.07 -21.70 -11.55
N LEU A 1099 68.25 -21.95 -12.59
CA LEU A 1099 66.81 -21.76 -12.53
C LEU A 1099 66.17 -22.71 -11.51
N LYS A 1100 66.51 -24.00 -11.57
CA LYS A 1100 66.03 -24.98 -10.59
C LYS A 1100 66.46 -24.64 -9.16
N ALA A 1101 67.71 -24.18 -8.99
CA ALA A 1101 68.18 -23.70 -7.69
C ALA A 1101 67.37 -22.50 -7.20
N LEU A 1102 67.03 -21.56 -8.08
CA LEU A 1102 66.24 -20.37 -7.75
C LEU A 1102 64.78 -20.73 -7.42
N GLU A 1103 64.16 -21.58 -8.23
CA GLU A 1103 62.80 -22.11 -8.02
C GLU A 1103 62.70 -22.82 -6.67
N HIS A 1104 63.68 -23.65 -6.33
CA HIS A 1104 63.70 -24.36 -5.06
C HIS A 1104 63.87 -23.42 -3.85
N VAL A 1105 64.71 -22.38 -3.99
CA VAL A 1105 64.81 -21.32 -2.96
C VAL A 1105 63.47 -20.60 -2.76
N TYR A 1106 62.69 -20.37 -3.83
CA TYR A 1106 61.34 -19.81 -3.73
C TYR A 1106 60.30 -20.80 -3.19
N GLU A 1107 60.43 -22.10 -3.44
CA GLU A 1107 59.59 -23.12 -2.80
C GLU A 1107 59.73 -23.04 -1.29
N ILE A 1108 60.97 -23.03 -0.79
CA ILE A 1108 61.30 -22.90 0.63
C ILE A 1108 60.78 -21.57 1.19
N TRP A 1109 60.88 -20.47 0.43
CA TRP A 1109 60.30 -19.16 0.81
C TRP A 1109 58.79 -19.24 1.06
N GLY A 1110 58.07 -20.08 0.32
CA GLY A 1110 56.62 -20.24 0.50
C GLY A 1110 56.18 -20.96 1.79
N THR A 1111 57.10 -21.36 2.67
CA THR A 1111 56.77 -22.01 3.94
C THR A 1111 56.03 -21.04 4.88
N ARG A 1112 55.14 -21.58 5.73
CA ARG A 1112 54.26 -20.76 6.58
C ARG A 1112 54.98 -20.13 7.76
N ASP A 1113 56.24 -20.43 8.01
CA ASP A 1113 57.04 -19.89 9.12
C ASP A 1113 58.40 -19.35 8.62
N MET A 1114 58.68 -18.07 8.88
CA MET A 1114 59.93 -17.42 8.47
C MET A 1114 61.15 -17.99 9.20
N SER A 1115 60.94 -18.56 10.38
CA SER A 1115 61.94 -19.31 11.15
C SER A 1115 62.26 -20.63 10.47
N GLU A 1116 61.22 -21.30 9.97
CA GLU A 1116 61.33 -22.52 9.17
C GLU A 1116 62.03 -22.25 7.84
N PHE A 1117 61.75 -21.13 7.16
CA PHE A 1117 62.50 -20.69 5.98
C PHE A 1117 64.00 -20.51 6.27
N ALA A 1118 64.35 -19.80 7.35
CA ALA A 1118 65.75 -19.57 7.73
C ALA A 1118 66.49 -20.88 8.05
N ASN A 1119 65.77 -21.86 8.61
CA ASN A 1119 66.29 -23.19 8.94
C ASN A 1119 66.42 -24.08 7.69
N GLN A 1120 65.43 -24.10 6.81
CA GLN A 1120 65.44 -24.88 5.57
C GLN A 1120 66.47 -24.36 4.57
N THR A 1121 66.71 -23.05 4.53
CA THR A 1121 67.79 -22.44 3.72
C THR A 1121 69.20 -22.77 4.22
N ASP A 1122 69.32 -23.31 5.43
CA ASP A 1122 70.60 -23.65 6.06
C ASP A 1122 71.02 -25.11 5.84
N THR A 1123 70.16 -25.93 5.25
CA THR A 1123 70.49 -27.31 4.89
C THR A 1123 71.66 -27.31 3.89
N PRO A 1124 72.59 -28.29 3.98
CA PRO A 1124 73.73 -28.36 3.08
C PRO A 1124 73.32 -28.34 1.60
N GLU A 1125 72.21 -29.00 1.28
CA GLU A 1125 71.62 -29.09 -0.05
C GLU A 1125 71.19 -27.71 -0.58
N VAL A 1126 70.47 -26.92 0.23
CA VAL A 1126 69.98 -25.60 -0.18
C VAL A 1126 71.10 -24.56 -0.22
N LYS A 1127 72.07 -24.64 0.69
CA LYS A 1127 73.30 -23.82 0.63
C LYS A 1127 74.07 -24.06 -0.65
N GLU A 1128 74.20 -25.32 -1.05
CA GLU A 1128 74.85 -25.69 -2.31
C GLU A 1128 74.07 -25.14 -3.51
N MET A 1129 72.73 -25.20 -3.49
CA MET A 1129 71.89 -24.60 -4.54
C MET A 1129 72.03 -23.07 -4.59
N ILE A 1130 72.03 -22.37 -3.45
CA ILE A 1130 72.26 -20.92 -3.38
C ILE A 1130 73.65 -20.56 -3.92
N GLU A 1131 74.67 -21.39 -3.67
CA GLU A 1131 76.01 -21.17 -4.23
C GLU A 1131 76.09 -21.35 -5.75
N ARG A 1132 75.19 -22.14 -6.35
CA ARG A 1132 75.09 -22.30 -7.81
C ARG A 1132 74.51 -21.06 -8.50
N LEU A 1133 73.76 -20.22 -7.77
CA LEU A 1133 73.18 -19.00 -8.32
C LEU A 1133 74.26 -17.94 -8.62
N PRO A 1134 74.06 -17.10 -9.65
CA PRO A 1134 74.92 -15.96 -9.92
C PRO A 1134 75.18 -15.10 -8.68
N PRO A 1135 76.40 -14.56 -8.48
CA PRO A 1135 76.75 -13.69 -7.34
C PRO A 1135 75.75 -12.57 -7.08
N GLU A 1136 75.16 -12.05 -8.15
CA GLU A 1136 74.18 -10.97 -8.19
C GLU A 1136 72.83 -11.36 -7.56
N ILE A 1137 72.45 -12.64 -7.65
CA ILE A 1137 71.18 -13.19 -7.12
C ILE A 1137 71.40 -13.85 -5.76
N ARG A 1138 72.50 -14.59 -5.56
CA ARG A 1138 72.77 -15.28 -4.29
C ARG A 1138 73.02 -14.32 -3.13
N LYS A 1139 73.66 -13.17 -3.38
CA LYS A 1139 74.02 -12.19 -2.34
C LYS A 1139 72.77 -11.57 -1.67
N PRO A 1140 71.75 -11.07 -2.40
CA PRO A 1140 70.54 -10.57 -1.76
C PRO A 1140 69.75 -11.65 -1.01
N ILE A 1141 69.72 -12.90 -1.53
CA ILE A 1141 69.09 -14.03 -0.82
C ILE A 1141 69.77 -14.27 0.53
N ARG A 1142 71.11 -14.30 0.58
CA ARG A 1142 71.88 -14.43 1.84
C ARG A 1142 71.63 -13.31 2.82
N MET A 1143 71.70 -12.06 2.35
CA MET A 1143 71.49 -10.89 3.20
C MET A 1143 70.10 -10.88 3.84
N MET A 1144 69.08 -11.41 3.16
CA MET A 1144 67.75 -11.55 3.73
C MET A 1144 67.68 -12.70 4.73
N VAL A 1145 68.25 -13.87 4.40
CA VAL A 1145 68.33 -15.00 5.32
C VAL A 1145 69.04 -14.63 6.61
N GLU A 1146 70.14 -13.87 6.52
CA GLU A 1146 70.87 -13.33 7.68
C GLU A 1146 70.02 -12.33 8.49
N ARG A 1147 69.24 -11.46 7.83
CA ARG A 1147 68.34 -10.51 8.51
C ARG A 1147 67.17 -11.17 9.22
N ILE A 1148 66.59 -12.22 8.64
CA ILE A 1148 65.50 -13.00 9.28
C ILE A 1148 66.01 -13.67 10.57
N ARG A 1149 67.32 -13.89 10.70
CA ARG A 1149 67.98 -14.51 11.87
C ARG A 1149 68.38 -13.53 12.96
N ASP A 1150 68.51 -12.23 12.66
CA ASP A 1150 68.96 -11.22 13.61
C ASP A 1150 67.78 -10.87 14.57
N GLU A 1151 67.54 -11.75 15.53
CA GLU A 1151 66.44 -11.70 16.49
C GLU A 1151 66.63 -10.60 17.55
N GLU A 1152 65.83 -9.54 17.44
CA GLU A 1152 65.31 -8.83 18.62
C GLU A 1152 63.85 -8.37 18.47
N HIS A 1153 63.13 -8.70 17.38
CA HIS A 1153 61.75 -8.21 17.12
C HIS A 1153 60.80 -9.32 16.63
N ARG A 1154 60.84 -10.51 17.25
CA ARG A 1154 59.91 -11.61 16.97
C ARG A 1154 58.60 -11.58 17.77
N GLU A 1155 58.38 -10.56 18.61
CA GLU A 1155 57.07 -10.28 19.23
C GLU A 1155 56.26 -9.26 18.42
#